data_AF-A0A3B9IXX3-F1
#
_entry.id   AF-A0A3B9IXX3-F1
#
_cell.length_a   1.000
_cell.length_b   1.000
_cell.length_c   1.000
_cell.angle_alpha   90.00
_cell.angle_beta   90.00
_cell.angle_gamma   90.00
#
_symmetry.space_group_name_H-M   'P 1'
#
loop_
_entity.id
_entity.type
_entity.pdbx_description
1 polymer ?
#
loop_
_entity_poly.entity_id
_entity_poly.type
_entity_poly.pdbx_seq_one_letter_code
_entity_poly.pdbx_strand_id
1 'polypeptide(L)'
;MDSKTDIFEKFKKNKKIKFLYDTGIIYLLLSFLIPAGIMLYAFYKQKIHPFGDEQMLVVDLWHQYFPFFKVEREKLLSGGSFLYSWRNGMGTNFLALIAYYAASPLNWISVFFDDDSIRDALSYILIAKIGFSGVFCNIFLRYTYRHKDISTVFFSCMFALCSYALGYYWNVMWFDTVALFPLVMTGITAICRERKWKLYTVALALSLISNYYVGYFTCLFTVFMFICTVINEAKSIKDGFYKLWLIFRSSLMGAGLGAFILIPAYYGLQLTYSVNNTFPQTVSWAEKWQDIFANLISYNEPTHLEGLPNFACGMLAVMLFGVFVFSDGIKIREKISGIFLLALIAVSCNMNMLNFIWHGFHTTNQLPYRYSFIFSFVLVSLAYRAYDTMTKNGVKIYQIILLIPAPCVIIYLNYLSKKEEFAFEGALKSSVIISGAYLLIFIAAKIFPFKNYKSRRTLINMVLIFAVASELGSNAVAGVKAVGSSGYSAYPAKNEDVQKVLSEIRENDDSPFYRTEMTSTYTLNDSSVYGYTGVSQFSSSANVAVSRLFRRMGLYASEAGNRYYYRISTPFVNSLLGLKYIISKNGRLNTENAFLEYKNTVGSVSYYENKYPLPFGCMMNEEILEMEDCEAENPFVYQNKLIKLALGIEDNLYTPQPVALAKYDNMSVSKASFGNYNFSKENADNSAKSTYSFNCMDNYYLYGYASSHSCNTVQVQCDGLDADSSVTINKYPIVFPMGDGQSGNTADITINVD
;
A
#
# COMPACT_ATOMS: atom_id res chain seq x y z
N MET A 1 -34.50 -38.32 26.58
CA MET A 1 -34.41 -37.11 25.71
C MET A 1 -33.77 -36.01 26.56
N ASP A 2 -32.60 -36.30 27.16
CA ASP A 2 -32.16 -35.63 28.41
C ASP A 2 -30.67 -35.20 28.42
N SER A 3 -29.96 -35.23 27.30
CA SER A 3 -28.52 -34.84 27.28
C SER A 3 -28.25 -33.43 26.74
N LYS A 4 -29.24 -32.74 26.14
CA LYS A 4 -29.03 -31.40 25.54
C LYS A 4 -29.24 -30.23 26.52
N THR A 5 -29.85 -30.47 27.68
CA THR A 5 -30.09 -29.44 28.71
C THR A 5 -28.88 -29.21 29.61
N ASP A 6 -27.96 -30.18 29.72
CA ASP A 6 -26.86 -30.18 30.70
C ASP A 6 -25.67 -29.29 30.30
N ILE A 7 -25.38 -29.13 28.99
CA ILE A 7 -24.27 -28.26 28.54
C ILE A 7 -24.59 -26.79 28.75
N PHE A 8 -25.82 -26.36 28.47
CA PHE A 8 -26.26 -24.97 28.63
C PHE A 8 -26.39 -24.58 30.11
N GLU A 9 -26.79 -25.51 30.99
CA GLU A 9 -26.79 -25.30 32.43
C GLU A 9 -25.37 -25.27 33.04
N LYS A 10 -24.46 -26.13 32.59
CA LYS A 10 -23.03 -26.05 32.95
C LYS A 10 -22.40 -24.72 32.51
N PHE A 11 -22.77 -24.20 31.32
CA PHE A 11 -22.36 -22.88 30.84
C PHE A 11 -22.83 -21.74 31.75
N LYS A 12 -24.06 -21.82 32.28
CA LYS A 12 -24.62 -20.83 33.22
C LYS A 12 -24.05 -20.92 34.64
N LYS A 13 -23.65 -22.10 35.10
CA LYS A 13 -23.05 -22.31 36.44
C LYS A 13 -21.61 -21.80 36.55
N ASN A 14 -20.88 -21.69 35.43
CA ASN A 14 -19.53 -21.14 35.42
C ASN A 14 -19.56 -19.59 35.53
N LYS A 15 -19.26 -19.07 36.73
CA LYS A 15 -19.29 -17.63 37.05
C LYS A 15 -18.49 -16.77 36.07
N LYS A 16 -17.36 -17.27 35.53
CA LYS A 16 -16.52 -16.54 34.57
C LYS A 16 -17.21 -16.39 33.21
N ILE A 17 -17.82 -17.46 32.71
CA ILE A 17 -18.52 -17.45 31.41
C ILE A 17 -19.78 -16.59 31.48
N LYS A 18 -20.53 -16.66 32.58
CA LYS A 18 -21.68 -15.79 32.84
C LYS A 18 -21.27 -14.31 32.87
N PHE A 19 -20.18 -13.97 33.55
CA PHE A 19 -19.63 -12.61 33.55
C PHE A 19 -19.23 -12.12 32.14
N LEU A 20 -18.54 -12.95 31.35
CA LEU A 20 -18.16 -12.63 29.97
C LEU A 20 -19.37 -12.42 29.04
N TYR A 21 -20.44 -13.18 29.25
CA TYR A 21 -21.69 -13.06 28.50
C TYR A 21 -22.47 -11.81 28.90
N ASP A 22 -22.62 -11.54 30.20
CA ASP A 22 -23.38 -10.40 30.73
C ASP A 22 -22.69 -9.05 30.43
N THR A 23 -21.36 -9.03 30.43
CA THR A 23 -20.57 -7.87 29.98
C THR A 23 -20.56 -7.75 28.44
N GLY A 24 -20.82 -8.84 27.73
CA GLY A 24 -20.78 -8.94 26.27
C GLY A 24 -19.37 -8.95 25.69
N ILE A 25 -18.37 -9.33 26.49
CA ILE A 25 -16.98 -9.52 26.05
C ILE A 25 -16.91 -10.66 25.01
N ILE A 26 -17.73 -11.70 25.18
CA ILE A 26 -17.78 -12.82 24.23
C ILE A 26 -18.08 -12.38 22.79
N TYR A 27 -18.96 -11.39 22.61
CA TYR A 27 -19.28 -10.86 21.28
C TYR A 27 -18.11 -10.06 20.69
N LEU A 28 -17.31 -9.38 21.52
CA LEU A 28 -16.10 -8.71 21.05
C LEU A 28 -15.04 -9.74 20.63
N LEU A 29 -14.84 -10.79 21.42
CA LEU A 29 -13.94 -11.89 21.08
C LEU A 29 -14.34 -12.56 19.77
N LEU A 30 -15.62 -12.86 19.57
CA LEU A 30 -16.09 -13.44 18.32
C LEU A 30 -15.92 -12.49 17.12
N SER A 31 -16.13 -11.19 17.31
CA SER A 31 -15.86 -10.18 16.27
C SER A 31 -14.39 -10.04 15.91
N PHE A 32 -13.47 -10.49 16.76
CA PHE A 32 -12.05 -10.61 16.43
C PHE A 32 -11.75 -11.95 15.75
N LEU A 33 -12.15 -13.05 16.38
CA LEU A 33 -11.77 -14.40 16.00
C LEU A 33 -12.38 -14.85 14.66
N ILE A 34 -13.61 -14.42 14.34
CA ILE A 34 -14.25 -14.82 13.08
C ILE A 34 -13.56 -14.19 11.87
N PRO A 35 -13.35 -12.85 11.80
CA PRO A 35 -12.60 -12.26 10.69
C PRO A 35 -11.17 -12.78 10.61
N ALA A 36 -10.49 -12.91 11.75
CA ALA A 36 -9.12 -13.44 11.79
C ALA A 36 -9.05 -14.90 11.28
N GLY A 37 -9.97 -15.76 11.73
CA GLY A 37 -10.05 -17.15 11.29
C GLY A 37 -10.40 -17.29 9.80
N ILE A 38 -11.26 -16.43 9.26
CA ILE A 38 -11.58 -16.40 7.83
C ILE A 38 -10.35 -15.96 7.01
N MET A 39 -9.63 -14.93 7.44
CA MET A 39 -8.39 -14.52 6.76
C MET A 39 -7.31 -15.60 6.81
N LEU A 40 -7.12 -16.26 7.96
CA LEU A 40 -6.22 -17.40 8.08
C LEU A 40 -6.62 -18.54 7.14
N TYR A 41 -7.92 -18.83 7.03
CA TYR A 41 -8.42 -19.83 6.09
C TYR A 41 -8.17 -19.44 4.63
N ALA A 42 -8.34 -18.16 4.27
CA ALA A 42 -8.04 -17.68 2.93
C ALA A 42 -6.53 -17.78 2.60
N PHE A 43 -5.67 -17.43 3.55
CA PHE A 43 -4.22 -17.58 3.44
C PHE A 43 -3.81 -19.06 3.31
N TYR A 44 -4.42 -19.95 4.09
CA TYR A 44 -4.25 -21.40 3.95
C TYR A 44 -4.61 -21.89 2.54
N LYS A 45 -5.73 -21.42 1.98
CA LYS A 45 -6.16 -21.79 0.62
C LYS A 45 -5.21 -21.32 -0.48
N GLN A 46 -4.57 -20.17 -0.29
CA GLN A 46 -3.55 -19.65 -1.21
C GLN A 46 -2.12 -20.07 -0.84
N LYS A 47 -1.97 -21.03 0.09
CA LYS A 47 -0.66 -21.58 0.51
C LYS A 47 0.32 -20.51 1.03
N ILE A 48 -0.21 -19.42 1.58
CA ILE A 48 0.57 -18.38 2.24
C ILE A 48 1.25 -18.99 3.48
N HIS A 49 2.53 -18.75 3.66
CA HIS A 49 3.34 -19.25 4.77
C HIS A 49 2.67 -18.92 6.12
N PRO A 50 2.64 -19.86 7.09
CA PRO A 50 3.35 -21.16 7.12
C PRO A 50 2.60 -22.33 6.44
N PHE A 51 1.51 -22.08 5.72
CA PHE A 51 0.72 -23.15 5.10
C PHE A 51 1.28 -23.63 3.74
N GLY A 52 2.30 -22.94 3.21
CA GLY A 52 3.03 -23.27 1.99
C GLY A 52 4.16 -22.27 1.74
N ASP A 53 4.70 -22.26 0.52
CA ASP A 53 5.86 -21.44 0.12
C ASP A 53 5.46 -20.10 -0.53
N GLU A 54 4.21 -19.68 -0.41
CA GLU A 54 3.76 -18.37 -0.89
C GLU A 54 3.77 -17.34 0.25
N GLN A 55 3.82 -16.05 -0.07
CA GLN A 55 3.71 -14.96 0.88
C GLN A 55 2.87 -13.81 0.34
N MET A 56 2.33 -13.00 1.24
CA MET A 56 1.45 -11.88 0.87
C MET A 56 2.20 -10.66 0.32
N LEU A 57 3.53 -10.68 0.28
CA LEU A 57 4.35 -9.55 -0.13
C LEU A 57 4.25 -9.40 -1.65
N VAL A 58 3.45 -8.45 -2.11
CA VAL A 58 3.28 -8.11 -3.53
C VAL A 58 3.36 -6.59 -3.71
N VAL A 59 3.67 -6.13 -4.93
CA VAL A 59 3.66 -4.70 -5.31
C VAL A 59 4.46 -3.85 -4.30
N ASP A 60 3.85 -2.84 -3.66
CA ASP A 60 4.57 -1.97 -2.71
C ASP A 60 4.78 -2.62 -1.34
N LEU A 61 4.02 -3.66 -0.97
CA LEU A 61 4.31 -4.39 0.27
C LEU A 61 5.68 -5.08 0.17
N TRP A 62 6.01 -5.59 -1.02
CA TRP A 62 7.32 -6.15 -1.35
C TRP A 62 8.42 -5.10 -1.42
N HIS A 63 8.16 -3.97 -2.11
CA HIS A 63 9.19 -2.98 -2.39
C HIS A 63 9.37 -1.92 -1.30
N GLN A 64 8.37 -1.64 -0.46
CA GLN A 64 8.36 -0.49 0.45
C GLN A 64 7.94 -0.88 1.87
N TYR A 65 6.75 -1.47 2.06
CA TYR A 65 6.15 -1.54 3.39
C TYR A 65 6.87 -2.55 4.29
N PHE A 66 7.17 -3.74 3.78
CA PHE A 66 7.99 -4.71 4.51
C PHE A 66 9.43 -4.21 4.76
N PRO A 67 10.14 -3.64 3.76
CA PRO A 67 11.45 -3.02 3.99
C PRO A 67 11.46 -1.97 5.11
N PHE A 68 10.47 -1.07 5.16
CA PHE A 68 10.38 -0.04 6.20
C PHE A 68 10.00 -0.61 7.57
N PHE A 69 9.14 -1.62 7.60
CA PHE A 69 8.85 -2.38 8.82
C PHE A 69 10.10 -3.07 9.39
N LYS A 70 10.99 -3.59 8.53
CA LYS A 70 12.27 -4.17 8.98
C LYS A 70 13.17 -3.13 9.65
N VAL A 71 13.23 -1.91 9.10
CA VAL A 71 13.99 -0.80 9.69
C VAL A 71 13.35 -0.32 11.01
N GLU A 72 12.02 -0.28 11.09
CA GLU A 72 11.34 0.01 12.35
C GLU A 72 11.71 -1.01 13.43
N ARG A 73 11.62 -2.31 13.11
CA ARG A 73 12.01 -3.38 14.04
C ARG A 73 13.46 -3.28 14.45
N GLU A 74 14.37 -3.01 13.51
CA GLU A 74 15.78 -2.82 13.82
C GLU A 74 15.98 -1.74 14.88
N LYS A 75 15.33 -0.58 14.72
CA LYS A 75 15.41 0.52 15.70
C LYS A 75 14.83 0.15 17.06
N LEU A 76 13.74 -0.64 17.08
CA LEU A 76 13.18 -1.15 18.33
C LEU A 76 14.16 -2.09 19.06
N LEU A 77 14.90 -2.93 18.32
CA LEU A 77 15.86 -3.87 18.88
C LEU A 77 17.18 -3.20 19.29
N SER A 78 17.68 -2.26 18.49
CA SER A 78 18.96 -1.61 18.70
C SER A 78 18.90 -0.37 19.61
N GLY A 79 17.71 0.16 19.86
CA GLY A 79 17.54 1.48 20.49
C GLY A 79 17.90 2.64 19.55
N GLY A 80 17.97 2.39 18.24
CA GLY A 80 18.31 3.37 17.22
C GLY A 80 17.29 4.51 17.10
N SER A 81 17.73 5.64 16.53
CA SER A 81 16.90 6.85 16.41
C SER A 81 15.71 6.65 15.46
N PHE A 82 14.51 6.99 15.92
CA PHE A 82 13.31 7.08 15.07
C PHE A 82 13.23 8.37 14.24
N LEU A 83 14.10 9.35 14.50
CA LEU A 83 14.11 10.61 13.77
C LEU A 83 14.76 10.49 12.40
N TYR A 84 15.76 9.60 12.27
CA TYR A 84 16.57 9.50 11.07
C TYR A 84 17.03 8.06 10.80
N SER A 85 17.18 7.68 9.53
CA SER A 85 17.68 6.37 9.14
C SER A 85 18.65 6.46 7.98
N TRP A 86 19.81 5.83 8.12
CA TRP A 86 20.79 5.61 7.06
C TRP A 86 20.54 4.34 6.24
N ARG A 87 19.62 3.48 6.70
CA ARG A 87 19.26 2.22 6.02
C ARG A 87 18.19 2.42 4.93
N ASN A 88 17.95 3.66 4.52
CA ASN A 88 16.92 4.05 3.55
C ASN A 88 17.42 5.26 2.75
N GLY A 89 17.64 5.09 1.45
CA GLY A 89 18.10 6.17 0.57
C GLY A 89 19.43 6.78 1.01
N MET A 90 19.68 8.02 0.61
CA MET A 90 20.86 8.80 1.03
C MET A 90 20.86 9.20 2.53
N GLY A 91 19.95 8.63 3.31
CA GLY A 91 19.60 9.07 4.66
C GLY A 91 18.26 9.79 4.65
N THR A 92 17.31 9.32 5.47
CA THR A 92 15.91 9.75 5.41
C THR A 92 15.41 10.19 6.78
N ASN A 93 14.56 11.24 6.81
CA ASN A 93 13.73 11.57 7.97
C ASN A 93 12.78 10.40 8.25
N PHE A 94 13.18 9.54 9.18
CA PHE A 94 12.49 8.29 9.43
C PHE A 94 11.14 8.51 10.11
N LEU A 95 11.02 9.55 10.94
CA LEU A 95 9.77 9.88 11.61
C LEU A 95 8.68 10.29 10.60
N ALA A 96 9.04 11.10 9.60
CA ALA A 96 8.13 11.46 8.52
C ALA A 96 7.75 10.24 7.65
N LEU A 97 8.70 9.33 7.41
CA LEU A 97 8.47 8.10 6.65
C LEU A 97 7.48 7.17 7.36
N ILE A 98 7.71 6.84 8.63
CA ILE A 98 6.85 5.92 9.38
C ILE A 98 5.46 6.48 9.64
N ALA A 99 5.30 7.81 9.70
CA ALA A 99 3.99 8.47 9.84
C ALA A 99 2.97 8.03 8.77
N TYR A 100 3.47 7.61 7.61
CA TYR A 100 2.66 7.00 6.55
C TYR A 100 2.76 5.47 6.52
N TYR A 101 3.95 4.90 6.74
CA TYR A 101 4.21 3.49 6.43
C TYR A 101 4.15 2.53 7.63
N ALA A 102 4.44 2.96 8.85
CA ALA A 102 4.81 2.01 9.90
C ALA A 102 4.47 2.43 11.34
N ALA A 103 3.85 3.58 11.60
CA ALA A 103 3.55 4.06 12.96
C ALA A 103 2.46 3.26 13.72
N SER A 104 2.42 1.94 13.56
CA SER A 104 1.48 1.01 14.19
C SER A 104 2.04 0.46 15.50
N PRO A 105 1.31 0.59 16.64
CA PRO A 105 1.71 -0.06 17.88
C PRO A 105 1.80 -1.59 17.79
N LEU A 106 1.05 -2.21 16.86
CA LEU A 106 1.09 -3.66 16.67
C LEU A 106 2.40 -4.13 16.02
N ASN A 107 3.11 -3.24 15.31
CA ASN A 107 4.41 -3.57 14.74
C ASN A 107 5.44 -3.87 15.84
N TRP A 108 5.24 -3.39 17.07
CA TRP A 108 6.15 -3.64 18.18
C TRP A 108 6.16 -5.11 18.62
N ILE A 109 5.11 -5.87 18.31
CA ILE A 109 5.06 -7.31 18.56
C ILE A 109 6.17 -8.04 17.78
N SER A 110 6.67 -7.45 16.70
CA SER A 110 7.73 -8.00 15.86
C SER A 110 9.06 -8.23 16.58
N VAL A 111 9.31 -7.57 17.71
CA VAL A 111 10.53 -7.75 18.52
C VAL A 111 10.61 -9.13 19.17
N PHE A 112 9.48 -9.84 19.28
CA PHE A 112 9.42 -11.19 19.86
C PHE A 112 9.63 -12.30 18.83
N PHE A 113 9.83 -11.95 17.55
CA PHE A 113 10.06 -12.88 16.46
C PHE A 113 11.53 -12.82 16.03
N ASP A 114 12.05 -13.95 15.56
CA ASP A 114 13.36 -14.02 14.91
C ASP A 114 13.34 -13.37 13.51
N ASP A 115 14.52 -13.24 12.91
CA ASP A 115 14.68 -12.63 11.59
C ASP A 115 14.08 -13.47 10.47
N ASP A 116 13.97 -14.79 10.65
CA ASP A 116 13.41 -15.72 9.67
C ASP A 116 11.87 -15.64 9.63
N SER A 117 11.23 -15.54 10.80
CA SER A 117 9.76 -15.51 10.93
C SER A 117 9.15 -14.11 10.86
N ILE A 118 9.94 -13.06 10.63
CA ILE A 118 9.47 -11.66 10.67
C ILE A 118 8.40 -11.36 9.62
N ARG A 119 8.41 -12.08 8.50
CA ARG A 119 7.39 -11.96 7.44
C ARG A 119 6.06 -12.56 7.87
N ASP A 120 6.11 -13.64 8.65
CA ASP A 120 4.92 -14.25 9.25
C ASP A 120 4.35 -13.34 10.33
N ALA A 121 5.22 -12.73 11.14
CA ALA A 121 4.80 -11.74 12.12
C ALA A 121 3.99 -10.61 11.46
N LEU A 122 4.45 -10.08 10.31
CA LEU A 122 3.70 -9.05 9.57
C LEU A 122 2.33 -9.55 9.10
N SER A 123 2.25 -10.79 8.61
CA SER A 123 0.98 -11.44 8.21
C SER A 123 0.01 -11.56 9.38
N TYR A 124 0.48 -12.02 10.53
CA TYR A 124 -0.36 -12.12 11.74
C TYR A 124 -0.75 -10.76 12.32
N ILE A 125 0.13 -9.75 12.23
CA ILE A 125 -0.18 -8.38 12.62
C ILE A 125 -1.32 -7.83 11.75
N LEU A 126 -1.28 -8.02 10.43
CA LEU A 126 -2.37 -7.64 9.53
C LEU A 126 -3.68 -8.34 9.91
N ILE A 127 -3.65 -9.66 10.14
CA ILE A 127 -4.82 -10.44 10.55
C ILE A 127 -5.40 -9.89 11.87
N ALA A 128 -4.54 -9.52 12.82
CA ALA A 128 -4.96 -8.89 14.06
C ALA A 128 -5.62 -7.52 13.81
N LYS A 129 -5.07 -6.68 12.92
CA LYS A 129 -5.70 -5.39 12.52
C LYS A 129 -7.09 -5.60 11.93
N ILE A 130 -7.27 -6.59 11.07
CA ILE A 130 -8.59 -6.98 10.52
C ILE A 130 -9.54 -7.45 11.62
N GLY A 131 -9.06 -8.29 12.55
CA GLY A 131 -9.83 -8.69 13.74
C GLY A 131 -10.26 -7.50 14.59
N PHE A 132 -9.36 -6.54 14.86
CA PHE A 132 -9.69 -5.32 15.60
C PHE A 132 -10.70 -4.43 14.87
N SER A 133 -10.65 -4.37 13.54
CA SER A 133 -11.69 -3.69 12.75
C SER A 133 -13.09 -4.25 13.04
N GLY A 134 -13.20 -5.59 13.15
CA GLY A 134 -14.42 -6.26 13.59
C GLY A 134 -14.81 -5.90 15.02
N VAL A 135 -13.86 -5.90 15.96
CA VAL A 135 -14.10 -5.51 17.37
C VAL A 135 -14.64 -4.08 17.47
N PHE A 136 -13.96 -3.13 16.84
CA PHE A 136 -14.32 -1.71 16.93
C PHE A 136 -15.64 -1.41 16.21
N CYS A 137 -15.92 -2.07 15.09
CA CYS A 137 -17.24 -2.01 14.46
C CYS A 137 -18.34 -2.59 15.35
N ASN A 138 -18.08 -3.71 16.02
CA ASN A 138 -19.03 -4.27 16.99
C ASN A 138 -19.29 -3.30 18.16
N ILE A 139 -18.25 -2.67 18.70
CA ILE A 139 -18.38 -1.62 19.74
C ILE A 139 -19.29 -0.49 19.24
N PHE A 140 -19.07 -0.01 18.02
CA PHE A 140 -19.92 1.01 17.40
C PHE A 140 -21.38 0.56 17.31
N LEU A 141 -21.67 -0.63 16.75
CA LEU A 141 -23.04 -1.13 16.60
C LEU A 141 -23.73 -1.29 17.97
N ARG A 142 -23.03 -1.86 18.96
CA ARG A 142 -23.55 -2.04 20.32
C ARG A 142 -23.85 -0.71 20.99
N TYR A 143 -22.97 0.27 20.84
CA TYR A 143 -23.12 1.59 21.45
C TYR A 143 -24.24 2.40 20.78
N THR A 144 -24.25 2.42 19.44
CA THR A 144 -25.19 3.20 18.63
C THR A 144 -26.61 2.64 18.70
N TYR A 145 -26.79 1.33 18.72
CA TYR A 145 -28.12 0.71 18.69
C TYR A 145 -28.53 0.07 20.03
N ARG A 146 -27.66 0.09 21.05
CA ARG A 146 -27.92 -0.41 22.41
C ARG A 146 -28.31 -1.89 22.47
N HIS A 147 -27.74 -2.69 21.57
CA HIS A 147 -27.94 -4.14 21.52
C HIS A 147 -26.66 -4.89 21.93
N LYS A 148 -26.82 -6.07 22.53
CA LYS A 148 -25.73 -6.96 22.97
C LYS A 148 -26.10 -8.41 22.64
N ASP A 149 -26.14 -8.72 21.36
CA ASP A 149 -26.40 -10.08 20.88
C ASP A 149 -25.49 -10.40 19.69
N ILE A 150 -25.48 -11.66 19.26
CA ILE A 150 -24.61 -12.16 18.19
C ILE A 150 -24.84 -11.46 16.84
N SER A 151 -25.95 -10.71 16.63
CA SER A 151 -26.13 -9.91 15.42
C SER A 151 -25.03 -8.88 15.22
N THR A 152 -24.55 -8.26 16.29
CA THR A 152 -23.47 -7.27 16.17
C THR A 152 -22.18 -7.92 15.68
N VAL A 153 -22.01 -9.24 15.88
CA VAL A 153 -20.83 -9.98 15.45
C VAL A 153 -20.81 -10.12 13.93
N PHE A 154 -21.81 -10.72 13.31
CA PHE A 154 -21.74 -10.97 11.86
C PHE A 154 -21.83 -9.67 11.03
N PHE A 155 -22.55 -8.64 11.47
CA PHE A 155 -22.50 -7.32 10.83
C PHE A 155 -21.12 -6.67 10.97
N SER A 156 -20.46 -6.78 12.12
CA SER A 156 -19.09 -6.28 12.26
C SER A 156 -18.08 -7.04 11.40
N CYS A 157 -18.28 -8.36 11.21
CA CYS A 157 -17.46 -9.17 10.31
C CYS A 157 -17.61 -8.73 8.85
N MET A 158 -18.82 -8.33 8.44
CA MET A 158 -19.09 -7.79 7.10
C MET A 158 -18.30 -6.51 6.81
N PHE A 159 -18.07 -5.65 7.81
CA PHE A 159 -17.17 -4.50 7.67
C PHE A 159 -15.69 -4.94 7.66
N ALA A 160 -15.29 -5.79 8.60
CA ALA A 160 -13.91 -6.25 8.72
C ALA A 160 -13.40 -6.99 7.46
N LEU A 161 -14.29 -7.69 6.76
CA LEU A 161 -14.02 -8.46 5.54
C LEU A 161 -14.76 -7.89 4.32
N CYS A 162 -15.01 -6.58 4.28
CA CYS A 162 -15.58 -5.94 3.10
C CYS A 162 -14.60 -6.01 1.92
N SER A 163 -15.09 -5.78 0.71
CA SER A 163 -14.30 -5.81 -0.52
C SER A 163 -13.06 -4.90 -0.44
N TYR A 164 -13.16 -3.74 0.21
CA TYR A 164 -12.00 -2.87 0.45
C TYR A 164 -10.90 -3.59 1.24
N ALA A 165 -11.29 -4.25 2.33
CA ALA A 165 -10.33 -4.97 3.17
C ALA A 165 -9.68 -6.10 2.38
N LEU A 166 -10.45 -6.81 1.55
CA LEU A 166 -9.98 -7.97 0.79
C LEU A 166 -9.17 -7.62 -0.46
N GLY A 167 -9.41 -6.47 -1.08
CA GLY A 167 -8.63 -5.99 -2.23
C GLY A 167 -7.35 -5.26 -1.85
N TYR A 168 -7.34 -4.58 -0.69
CA TYR A 168 -6.24 -3.72 -0.28
C TYR A 168 -5.50 -4.19 0.98
N TYR A 169 -5.71 -5.43 1.47
CA TYR A 169 -5.01 -5.92 2.69
C TYR A 169 -3.49 -5.85 2.60
N TRP A 170 -2.91 -5.93 1.40
CA TRP A 170 -1.47 -5.78 1.18
C TRP A 170 -0.97 -4.36 1.48
N ASN A 171 -1.85 -3.35 1.53
CA ASN A 171 -1.59 -2.01 2.08
C ASN A 171 -1.70 -2.02 3.61
N VAL A 172 -0.86 -2.83 4.26
CA VAL A 172 -0.91 -3.17 5.69
C VAL A 172 -0.89 -1.97 6.65
N MET A 173 -0.33 -0.85 6.21
CA MET A 173 -0.18 0.40 6.97
C MET A 173 -1.48 1.20 7.10
N TRP A 174 -2.48 0.93 6.27
CA TRP A 174 -3.79 1.60 6.36
C TRP A 174 -4.68 1.00 7.44
N PHE A 175 -4.45 -0.27 7.80
CA PHE A 175 -5.43 -1.07 8.55
C PHE A 175 -5.56 -0.70 10.02
N ASP A 176 -4.56 -0.07 10.64
CA ASP A 176 -4.71 0.48 12.01
C ASP A 176 -5.80 1.55 12.03
N THR A 177 -5.73 2.49 11.09
CA THR A 177 -6.69 3.60 11.03
C THR A 177 -8.05 3.14 10.54
N VAL A 178 -8.12 2.19 9.60
CA VAL A 178 -9.39 1.55 9.19
C VAL A 178 -10.04 0.83 10.37
N ALA A 179 -9.26 0.14 11.20
CA ALA A 179 -9.77 -0.50 12.41
C ALA A 179 -10.26 0.53 13.44
N LEU A 180 -9.51 1.62 13.66
CA LEU A 180 -9.89 2.67 14.60
C LEU A 180 -11.09 3.52 14.14
N PHE A 181 -11.38 3.54 12.84
CA PHE A 181 -12.43 4.39 12.27
C PHE A 181 -13.82 4.20 12.94
N PRO A 182 -14.37 2.98 13.10
CA PRO A 182 -15.59 2.77 13.89
C PRO A 182 -15.54 3.31 15.32
N LEU A 183 -14.36 3.32 15.96
CA LEU A 183 -14.20 3.84 17.31
C LEU A 183 -14.30 5.37 17.33
N VAL A 184 -13.77 6.05 16.30
CA VAL A 184 -13.98 7.50 16.10
C VAL A 184 -15.47 7.79 15.91
N MET A 185 -16.17 7.00 15.08
CA MET A 185 -17.62 7.15 14.87
C MET A 185 -18.43 6.90 16.16
N THR A 186 -17.97 5.98 17.01
CA THR A 186 -18.52 5.76 18.36
C THR A 186 -18.33 6.99 19.23
N GLY A 187 -17.15 7.61 19.17
CA GLY A 187 -16.85 8.87 19.85
C GLY A 187 -17.76 10.02 19.42
N ILE A 188 -18.05 10.18 18.12
CA ILE A 188 -19.00 11.18 17.61
C ILE A 188 -20.39 10.92 18.20
N THR A 189 -20.82 9.67 18.20
CA THR A 189 -22.12 9.27 18.78
C THR A 189 -22.18 9.58 20.28
N ALA A 190 -21.09 9.35 21.01
CA ALA A 190 -20.97 9.64 22.44
C ALA A 190 -20.99 11.15 22.74
N ILE A 191 -20.36 11.98 21.91
CA ILE A 191 -20.45 13.44 21.97
C ILE A 191 -21.90 13.88 21.77
N CYS A 192 -22.54 13.39 20.72
CA CYS A 192 -23.89 13.83 20.34
C CYS A 192 -24.98 13.37 21.31
N ARG A 193 -24.84 12.20 21.93
CA ARG A 193 -25.84 11.67 22.86
C ARG A 193 -25.58 12.02 24.32
N GLU A 194 -24.32 11.98 24.73
CA GLU A 194 -23.91 12.01 26.14
C GLU A 194 -22.90 13.12 26.46
N ARG A 195 -22.47 13.92 25.47
CA ARG A 195 -21.41 14.95 25.61
C ARG A 195 -20.07 14.38 26.10
N LYS A 196 -19.85 13.08 25.92
CA LYS A 196 -18.60 12.39 26.26
C LYS A 196 -17.62 12.49 25.11
N TRP A 197 -16.52 13.20 25.32
CA TRP A 197 -15.57 13.58 24.28
C TRP A 197 -14.27 12.76 24.26
N LYS A 198 -13.88 12.17 25.40
CA LYS A 198 -12.57 11.50 25.56
C LYS A 198 -12.33 10.40 24.53
N LEU A 199 -13.32 9.55 24.29
CA LEU A 199 -13.22 8.46 23.31
C LEU A 199 -12.92 8.99 21.91
N TYR A 200 -13.63 10.03 21.49
CA TYR A 200 -13.43 10.68 20.20
C TYR A 200 -12.01 11.26 20.08
N THR A 201 -11.56 12.05 21.06
CA THR A 201 -10.21 12.64 21.05
C THR A 201 -9.11 11.59 20.97
N VAL A 202 -9.18 10.54 21.79
CA VAL A 202 -8.15 9.49 21.82
C VAL A 202 -8.19 8.65 20.54
N ALA A 203 -9.37 8.23 20.08
CA ALA A 203 -9.48 7.44 18.85
C ALA A 203 -9.01 8.23 17.62
N LEU A 204 -9.32 9.54 17.55
CA LEU A 204 -8.85 10.41 16.47
C LEU A 204 -7.34 10.61 16.52
N ALA A 205 -6.76 10.84 17.72
CA ALA A 205 -5.32 10.95 17.88
C ALA A 205 -4.60 9.69 17.40
N LEU A 206 -5.05 8.51 17.85
CA LEU A 206 -4.49 7.22 17.43
C LEU A 206 -4.65 6.98 15.93
N SER A 207 -5.79 7.37 15.34
CA SER A 207 -6.05 7.29 13.90
C SER A 207 -5.06 8.14 13.09
N LEU A 208 -4.79 9.38 13.54
CA LEU A 208 -3.83 10.29 12.90
C LEU A 208 -2.37 9.87 13.09
N ILE A 209 -2.02 9.36 14.28
CA ILE A 209 -0.67 8.87 14.59
C ILE A 209 -0.35 7.61 13.79
N SER A 210 -1.29 6.68 13.69
CA SER A 210 -1.06 5.39 13.03
C SER A 210 -0.86 5.55 11.52
N ASN A 211 -1.63 6.46 10.91
CA ASN A 211 -1.50 6.80 9.51
C ASN A 211 -2.16 8.15 9.22
N TYR A 212 -1.37 9.19 8.96
CA TYR A 212 -1.93 10.53 8.74
C TYR A 212 -2.86 10.59 7.51
N TYR A 213 -2.64 9.73 6.51
CA TYR A 213 -3.36 9.78 5.25
C TYR A 213 -4.77 9.19 5.34
N VAL A 214 -4.91 7.99 5.92
CA VAL A 214 -6.25 7.45 6.23
C VAL A 214 -6.89 8.22 7.39
N GLY A 215 -6.07 8.78 8.29
CA GLY A 215 -6.50 9.70 9.34
C GLY A 215 -7.15 10.95 8.76
N TYR A 216 -6.64 11.49 7.66
CA TYR A 216 -7.26 12.60 6.93
C TYR A 216 -8.67 12.25 6.42
N PHE A 217 -8.88 11.05 5.84
CA PHE A 217 -10.22 10.60 5.45
C PHE A 217 -11.16 10.54 6.66
N THR A 218 -10.64 10.08 7.81
CA THR A 218 -11.39 10.03 9.06
C THR A 218 -11.80 11.42 9.53
N CYS A 219 -10.91 12.41 9.44
CA CYS A 219 -11.18 13.81 9.76
C CYS A 219 -12.27 14.40 8.86
N LEU A 220 -12.17 14.22 7.54
CA LEU A 220 -13.17 14.70 6.58
C LEU A 220 -14.54 14.07 6.86
N PHE A 221 -14.59 12.74 6.99
CA PHE A 221 -15.85 12.05 7.22
C PHE A 221 -16.49 12.40 8.56
N THR A 222 -15.68 12.69 9.58
CA THR A 222 -16.15 13.12 10.89
C THR A 222 -17.03 14.36 10.81
N VAL A 223 -16.73 15.32 9.91
CA VAL A 223 -17.56 16.52 9.71
C VAL A 223 -18.97 16.13 9.28
N PHE A 224 -19.08 15.31 8.23
CA PHE A 224 -20.38 14.87 7.68
C PHE A 224 -21.14 13.96 8.64
N MET A 225 -20.44 13.02 9.29
CA MET A 225 -21.02 12.13 10.29
C MET A 225 -21.53 12.92 11.50
N PHE A 226 -20.79 13.93 11.95
CA PHE A 226 -21.22 14.80 13.04
C PHE A 226 -22.49 15.58 12.68
N ILE A 227 -22.53 16.21 11.50
CA ILE A 227 -23.72 16.94 11.02
C ILE A 227 -24.95 16.02 11.05
N CYS A 228 -24.85 14.84 10.44
CA CYS A 228 -25.93 13.85 10.41
C CYS A 228 -26.34 13.40 11.82
N THR A 229 -25.38 13.11 12.68
CA THR A 229 -25.65 12.63 14.05
C THR A 229 -26.30 13.72 14.90
N VAL A 230 -25.87 14.97 14.78
CA VAL A 230 -26.46 16.11 15.48
C VAL A 230 -27.90 16.35 15.01
N ILE A 231 -28.19 16.29 13.72
CA ILE A 231 -29.56 16.43 13.19
C ILE A 231 -30.51 15.38 13.80
N ASN A 232 -30.00 14.18 14.07
CA ASN A 232 -30.76 13.08 14.63
C ASN A 232 -30.90 13.12 16.15
N GLU A 233 -29.92 13.66 16.88
CA GLU A 233 -29.80 13.55 18.34
C GLU A 233 -29.89 14.89 19.10
N ALA A 234 -29.81 16.04 18.42
CA ALA A 234 -29.90 17.35 19.07
C ALA A 234 -31.31 17.64 19.58
N LYS A 235 -31.40 18.12 20.82
CA LYS A 235 -32.68 18.49 21.44
C LYS A 235 -33.12 19.91 21.06
N SER A 236 -32.16 20.78 20.73
CA SER A 236 -32.39 22.17 20.33
C SER A 236 -31.18 22.70 19.54
N ILE A 237 -31.36 23.86 18.89
CA ILE A 237 -30.27 24.53 18.16
C ILE A 237 -29.11 24.88 19.09
N LYS A 238 -29.40 25.37 20.32
CA LYS A 238 -28.37 25.67 21.34
C LYS A 238 -27.57 24.42 21.73
N ASP A 239 -28.24 23.28 21.89
CA ASP A 239 -27.58 22.00 22.17
C ASP A 239 -26.70 21.56 20.98
N GLY A 240 -27.15 21.81 19.75
CA GLY A 240 -26.36 21.61 18.52
C GLY A 240 -25.05 22.42 18.52
N PHE A 241 -25.11 23.72 18.79
CA PHE A 241 -23.92 24.57 18.88
C PHE A 241 -22.95 24.16 19.99
N TYR A 242 -23.47 23.76 21.15
CA TYR A 242 -22.62 23.25 22.23
C TYR A 242 -21.87 21.97 21.80
N LYS A 243 -22.57 21.05 21.12
CA LYS A 243 -21.95 19.83 20.55
C LYS A 243 -20.93 20.16 19.46
N LEU A 244 -21.16 21.22 18.66
CA LEU A 244 -20.22 21.69 17.64
C LEU A 244 -18.93 22.20 18.26
N TRP A 245 -19.02 23.04 19.29
CA TRP A 245 -17.84 23.45 20.05
C TRP A 245 -17.12 22.26 20.69
N LEU A 246 -17.89 21.32 21.24
CA LEU A 246 -17.36 20.13 21.89
C LEU A 246 -16.56 19.26 20.91
N ILE A 247 -17.08 18.99 19.71
CA ILE A 247 -16.33 18.22 18.71
C ILE A 247 -15.13 19.01 18.20
N PHE A 248 -15.28 20.31 17.93
CA PHE A 248 -14.20 21.18 17.44
C PHE A 248 -13.00 21.16 18.39
N ARG A 249 -13.20 21.46 19.68
CA ARG A 249 -12.11 21.42 20.67
C ARG A 249 -11.49 20.03 20.80
N SER A 250 -12.31 18.99 20.69
CA SER A 250 -11.88 17.61 20.87
C SER A 250 -11.06 17.11 19.69
N SER A 251 -11.36 17.60 18.48
CA SER A 251 -10.57 17.38 17.27
C SER A 251 -9.22 18.07 17.38
N LEU A 252 -9.20 19.33 17.84
CA LEU A 252 -7.96 20.10 18.03
C LEU A 252 -7.05 19.42 19.06
N MET A 253 -7.60 18.94 20.18
CA MET A 253 -6.86 18.13 21.14
C MET A 253 -6.34 16.83 20.52
N GLY A 254 -7.15 16.15 19.71
CA GLY A 254 -6.75 14.90 19.05
C GLY A 254 -5.58 15.09 18.08
N ALA A 255 -5.66 16.13 17.23
CA ALA A 255 -4.57 16.51 16.34
C ALA A 255 -3.33 16.98 17.12
N GLY A 256 -3.52 17.74 18.21
CA GLY A 256 -2.44 18.18 19.09
C GLY A 256 -1.68 17.03 19.74
N LEU A 257 -2.37 15.96 20.16
CA LEU A 257 -1.73 14.74 20.68
C LEU A 257 -0.87 14.02 19.62
N GLY A 258 -1.25 14.12 18.34
CA GLY A 258 -0.46 13.59 17.22
C GLY A 258 0.57 14.57 16.64
N ALA A 259 0.69 15.80 17.17
CA ALA A 259 1.49 16.84 16.54
C ALA A 259 2.97 16.46 16.38
N PHE A 260 3.52 15.69 17.31
CA PHE A 260 4.93 15.24 17.28
C PHE A 260 5.28 14.42 16.04
N ILE A 261 4.32 13.71 15.44
CA ILE A 261 4.51 12.93 14.20
C ILE A 261 3.92 13.65 12.98
N LEU A 262 2.82 14.38 13.15
CA LEU A 262 2.15 15.11 12.07
C LEU A 262 2.97 16.30 11.55
N ILE A 263 3.65 17.05 12.43
CA ILE A 263 4.44 18.21 12.02
C ILE A 263 5.66 17.78 11.17
N PRO A 264 6.49 16.81 11.59
CA PRO A 264 7.56 16.29 10.74
C PRO A 264 7.05 15.70 9.42
N ALA A 265 5.92 14.99 9.44
CA ALA A 265 5.30 14.46 8.23
C ALA A 265 4.88 15.57 7.25
N TYR A 266 4.30 16.66 7.75
CA TYR A 266 3.94 17.84 6.94
C TYR A 266 5.18 18.45 6.27
N TYR A 267 6.25 18.71 7.01
CA TYR A 267 7.49 19.23 6.42
C TYR A 267 8.15 18.23 5.46
N GLY A 268 8.08 16.93 5.75
CA GLY A 268 8.56 15.89 4.85
C GLY A 268 7.79 15.87 3.52
N LEU A 269 6.46 16.00 3.58
CA LEU A 269 5.60 16.07 2.40
C LEU A 269 5.90 17.27 1.51
N GLN A 270 6.30 18.41 2.09
CA GLN A 270 6.69 19.60 1.32
C GLN A 270 7.92 19.37 0.42
N LEU A 271 8.72 18.33 0.69
CA LEU A 271 9.90 17.97 -0.11
C LEU A 271 9.58 16.96 -1.24
N THR A 272 8.32 16.51 -1.32
CA THR A 272 7.88 15.47 -2.26
C THR A 272 7.34 16.05 -3.55
N TYR A 273 7.24 15.20 -4.57
CA TYR A 273 6.73 15.61 -5.89
C TYR A 273 5.24 16.01 -5.83
N SER A 274 4.49 15.43 -4.88
CA SER A 274 3.04 15.65 -4.75
C SER A 274 2.63 17.09 -4.38
N VAL A 275 3.58 17.96 -4.03
CA VAL A 275 3.28 19.38 -3.74
C VAL A 275 2.85 20.14 -5.00
N ASN A 276 3.30 19.72 -6.19
CA ASN A 276 3.06 20.42 -7.45
C ASN A 276 1.72 20.05 -8.13
N ASN A 277 0.75 19.54 -7.37
CA ASN A 277 -0.56 19.18 -7.94
C ASN A 277 -1.42 20.43 -8.18
N THR A 278 -2.05 20.48 -9.35
CA THR A 278 -3.02 21.51 -9.69
C THR A 278 -4.45 21.01 -9.47
N PHE A 279 -5.31 21.88 -8.96
CA PHE A 279 -6.73 21.53 -8.80
C PHE A 279 -7.36 21.27 -10.18
N PRO A 280 -8.12 20.18 -10.38
CA PRO A 280 -8.76 19.88 -11.66
C PRO A 280 -9.66 21.03 -12.12
N GLN A 281 -9.51 21.47 -13.37
CA GLN A 281 -10.27 22.63 -13.91
C GLN A 281 -11.67 22.24 -14.40
N THR A 282 -11.87 20.98 -14.77
CA THR A 282 -13.15 20.47 -15.28
C THR A 282 -13.64 19.29 -14.45
N VAL A 283 -14.97 19.18 -14.33
CA VAL A 283 -15.61 18.04 -13.67
C VAL A 283 -15.60 16.87 -14.64
N SER A 284 -15.05 15.74 -14.20
CA SER A 284 -15.11 14.47 -14.91
C SER A 284 -15.54 13.34 -13.98
N TRP A 285 -16.17 12.33 -14.58
CA TRP A 285 -16.62 11.11 -13.92
C TRP A 285 -15.70 9.97 -14.36
N ALA A 286 -15.09 9.29 -13.39
CA ALA A 286 -14.11 8.24 -13.65
C ALA A 286 -14.75 6.98 -14.27
N GLU A 287 -15.91 6.59 -13.74
CA GLU A 287 -16.56 5.32 -14.02
C GLU A 287 -18.05 5.49 -14.32
N LYS A 288 -18.65 4.53 -15.03
CA LYS A 288 -20.10 4.52 -15.22
C LYS A 288 -20.78 4.10 -13.91
N TRP A 289 -21.82 4.82 -13.52
CA TRP A 289 -22.60 4.54 -12.31
C TRP A 289 -23.14 3.10 -12.24
N GLN A 290 -23.55 2.56 -13.39
CA GLN A 290 -24.03 1.19 -13.49
C GLN A 290 -22.94 0.15 -13.16
N ASP A 291 -21.69 0.40 -13.53
CA ASP A 291 -20.57 -0.52 -13.23
C ASP A 291 -20.25 -0.49 -11.74
N ILE A 292 -20.17 0.71 -11.14
CA ILE A 292 -19.91 0.90 -9.70
C ILE A 292 -20.92 0.12 -8.85
N PHE A 293 -22.22 0.29 -9.12
CA PHE A 293 -23.26 -0.32 -8.31
C PHE A 293 -23.52 -1.78 -8.69
N ALA A 294 -23.24 -2.20 -9.93
CA ALA A 294 -23.21 -3.63 -10.28
C ALA A 294 -22.13 -4.39 -9.50
N ASN A 295 -21.04 -3.71 -9.10
CA ASN A 295 -19.96 -4.29 -8.30
C ASN A 295 -20.28 -4.42 -6.79
N LEU A 296 -21.51 -4.14 -6.36
CA LEU A 296 -21.99 -4.41 -4.99
C LEU A 296 -22.30 -5.89 -4.73
N ILE A 297 -22.23 -6.74 -5.76
CA ILE A 297 -22.38 -8.18 -5.63
C ILE A 297 -21.29 -8.79 -4.74
N SER A 298 -21.59 -9.94 -4.14
CA SER A 298 -20.58 -10.75 -3.45
C SER A 298 -19.97 -11.78 -4.40
N TYR A 299 -18.93 -12.48 -3.93
CA TYR A 299 -18.14 -13.48 -4.65
C TYR A 299 -17.38 -12.95 -5.86
N ASN A 300 -17.45 -11.65 -6.15
CA ASN A 300 -16.64 -11.01 -7.18
C ASN A 300 -15.23 -10.72 -6.65
N GLU A 301 -14.26 -10.73 -7.55
CA GLU A 301 -12.89 -10.36 -7.21
C GLU A 301 -12.86 -8.86 -6.85
N PRO A 302 -12.28 -8.48 -5.69
CA PRO A 302 -12.14 -7.09 -5.31
C PRO A 302 -11.05 -6.41 -6.16
N THR A 303 -11.22 -5.13 -6.43
CA THR A 303 -10.18 -4.31 -7.06
C THR A 303 -8.96 -4.25 -6.15
N HIS A 304 -7.76 -4.58 -6.67
CA HIS A 304 -6.53 -4.57 -5.87
C HIS A 304 -5.47 -3.57 -6.35
N LEU A 305 -5.59 -3.01 -7.57
CA LEU A 305 -4.69 -1.99 -8.15
C LEU A 305 -5.47 -0.86 -8.83
N GLU A 306 -6.10 -1.15 -9.97
CA GLU A 306 -6.94 -0.25 -10.74
C GLU A 306 -8.27 -0.92 -11.04
N GLY A 307 -9.35 -0.15 -11.04
CA GLY A 307 -10.71 -0.66 -11.22
C GLY A 307 -11.70 0.03 -10.30
N LEU A 308 -12.90 -0.56 -10.18
CA LEU A 308 -14.06 0.03 -9.54
C LEU A 308 -13.91 0.22 -8.01
N PRO A 309 -14.66 1.15 -7.39
CA PRO A 309 -14.69 1.31 -5.94
C PRO A 309 -15.14 0.03 -5.21
N ASN A 310 -14.39 -0.38 -4.20
CA ASN A 310 -14.68 -1.59 -3.42
C ASN A 310 -15.78 -1.37 -2.37
N PHE A 311 -17.03 -1.19 -2.80
CA PHE A 311 -18.16 -0.92 -1.91
C PHE A 311 -18.80 -2.16 -1.27
N ALA A 312 -18.67 -3.33 -1.89
CA ALA A 312 -19.34 -4.55 -1.45
C ALA A 312 -18.93 -4.97 -0.03
N CYS A 313 -19.92 -5.33 0.79
CA CYS A 313 -19.74 -5.78 2.17
C CYS A 313 -20.70 -6.93 2.55
N GLY A 314 -21.10 -7.74 1.56
CA GLY A 314 -22.03 -8.86 1.72
C GLY A 314 -23.47 -8.53 1.28
N MET A 315 -24.12 -9.49 0.62
CA MET A 315 -25.46 -9.31 0.06
C MET A 315 -26.53 -9.07 1.13
N LEU A 316 -26.32 -9.53 2.36
CA LEU A 316 -27.23 -9.24 3.47
C LEU A 316 -27.38 -7.73 3.71
N ALA A 317 -26.29 -6.94 3.62
CA ALA A 317 -26.35 -5.51 3.84
C ALA A 317 -27.09 -4.79 2.70
N VAL A 318 -26.84 -5.23 1.46
CA VAL A 318 -27.55 -4.77 0.26
C VAL A 318 -29.05 -5.02 0.36
N MET A 319 -29.46 -6.22 0.73
CA MET A 319 -30.88 -6.56 0.89
C MET A 319 -31.55 -5.71 1.98
N LEU A 320 -30.88 -5.56 3.13
CA LEU A 320 -31.40 -4.79 4.26
C LEU A 320 -31.42 -3.28 4.01
N PHE A 321 -30.65 -2.78 3.05
CA PHE A 321 -30.73 -1.38 2.62
C PHE A 321 -32.13 -1.04 2.07
N GLY A 322 -32.77 -1.93 1.32
CA GLY A 322 -34.15 -1.73 0.87
C GLY A 322 -35.13 -1.58 2.05
N VAL A 323 -34.95 -2.39 3.08
CA VAL A 323 -35.73 -2.28 4.34
C VAL A 323 -35.42 -0.97 5.07
N PHE A 324 -34.16 -0.54 5.12
CA PHE A 324 -33.75 0.71 5.74
C PHE A 324 -34.48 1.92 5.12
N VAL A 325 -34.52 2.00 3.80
CA VAL A 325 -35.11 3.12 3.06
C VAL A 325 -36.63 3.17 3.25
N PHE A 326 -37.32 2.04 3.19
CA PHE A 326 -38.79 2.04 3.09
C PHE A 326 -39.53 1.61 4.36
N SER A 327 -38.87 1.09 5.40
CA SER A 327 -39.58 0.67 6.61
C SER A 327 -40.05 1.85 7.47
N ASP A 328 -41.30 1.81 7.94
CA ASP A 328 -41.89 2.85 8.80
C ASP A 328 -41.28 2.92 10.21
N GLY A 329 -40.56 1.87 10.62
CA GLY A 329 -39.93 1.82 11.95
C GLY A 329 -38.69 2.70 12.09
N ILE A 330 -38.24 3.33 11.00
CA ILE A 330 -37.03 4.17 10.94
C ILE A 330 -37.44 5.60 10.59
N LYS A 331 -36.97 6.57 11.37
CA LYS A 331 -37.31 7.98 11.20
C LYS A 331 -36.78 8.50 9.86
N ILE A 332 -37.53 9.40 9.23
CA ILE A 332 -37.12 10.01 7.94
C ILE A 332 -35.77 10.74 8.03
N ARG A 333 -35.46 11.37 9.17
CA ARG A 333 -34.17 12.05 9.39
C ARG A 333 -32.99 11.07 9.36
N GLU A 334 -33.16 9.88 9.98
CA GLU A 334 -32.17 8.80 9.94
C GLU A 334 -31.97 8.31 8.50
N LYS A 335 -33.06 8.15 7.74
CA LYS A 335 -33.02 7.72 6.33
C LYS A 335 -32.27 8.71 5.45
N ILE A 336 -32.63 9.99 5.53
CA ILE A 336 -31.99 11.07 4.76
C ILE A 336 -30.50 11.15 5.12
N SER A 337 -30.16 11.09 6.41
CA SER A 337 -28.76 11.06 6.86
C SER A 337 -27.99 9.87 6.27
N GLY A 338 -28.55 8.66 6.34
CA GLY A 338 -27.89 7.46 5.82
C GLY A 338 -27.68 7.50 4.30
N ILE A 339 -28.72 7.89 3.56
CA ILE A 339 -28.66 8.02 2.09
C ILE A 339 -27.67 9.11 1.69
N PHE A 340 -27.67 10.25 2.38
CA PHE A 340 -26.72 11.34 2.14
C PHE A 340 -25.28 10.87 2.32
N LEU A 341 -24.96 10.15 3.41
CA LEU A 341 -23.61 9.66 3.66
C LEU A 341 -23.15 8.65 2.59
N LEU A 342 -24.02 7.74 2.15
CA LEU A 342 -23.70 6.82 1.05
C LEU A 342 -23.49 7.56 -0.27
N ALA A 343 -24.38 8.49 -0.62
CA ALA A 343 -24.29 9.28 -1.83
C ALA A 343 -23.04 10.16 -1.84
N LEU A 344 -22.70 10.77 -0.70
CA LEU A 344 -21.48 11.56 -0.55
C LEU A 344 -20.24 10.75 -0.93
N ILE A 345 -20.08 9.54 -0.40
CA ILE A 345 -18.91 8.70 -0.70
C ILE A 345 -18.95 8.20 -2.15
N ALA A 346 -20.11 7.75 -2.64
CA ALA A 346 -20.24 7.26 -4.02
C ALA A 346 -19.92 8.35 -5.07
N VAL A 347 -20.46 9.56 -4.89
CA VAL A 347 -20.15 10.73 -5.73
C VAL A 347 -18.71 11.17 -5.57
N SER A 348 -18.17 11.12 -4.35
CA SER A 348 -16.76 11.48 -4.13
C SER A 348 -15.82 10.54 -4.86
N CYS A 349 -16.08 9.22 -4.83
CA CYS A 349 -15.24 8.27 -5.55
C CYS A 349 -15.33 8.48 -7.06
N ASN A 350 -16.50 8.79 -7.60
CA ASN A 350 -16.65 8.88 -9.05
C ASN A 350 -16.24 10.24 -9.63
N MET A 351 -16.39 11.34 -8.88
CA MET A 351 -16.11 12.70 -9.37
C MET A 351 -14.68 13.13 -9.06
N ASN A 352 -13.90 13.45 -10.11
CA ASN A 352 -12.47 13.78 -10.00
C ASN A 352 -12.15 14.88 -8.96
N MET A 353 -12.91 15.97 -8.92
CA MET A 353 -12.68 17.09 -7.99
C MET A 353 -12.87 16.70 -6.53
N LEU A 354 -13.93 15.95 -6.21
CA LEU A 354 -14.13 15.48 -4.84
C LEU A 354 -13.10 14.42 -4.49
N ASN A 355 -12.76 13.53 -5.41
CA ASN A 355 -11.72 12.53 -5.17
C ASN A 355 -10.37 13.19 -4.84
N PHE A 356 -10.02 14.27 -5.56
CA PHE A 356 -8.85 15.09 -5.30
C PHE A 356 -8.87 15.71 -3.90
N ILE A 357 -10.01 16.25 -3.45
CA ILE A 357 -10.17 16.80 -2.09
C ILE A 357 -10.02 15.70 -1.03
N TRP A 358 -10.66 14.55 -1.23
CA TRP A 358 -10.55 13.41 -0.33
C TRP A 358 -9.14 12.89 -0.20
N HIS A 359 -8.33 13.01 -1.25
CA HIS A 359 -6.93 12.65 -1.20
C HIS A 359 -6.05 13.71 -0.56
N GLY A 360 -6.55 14.90 -0.22
CA GLY A 360 -5.72 15.95 0.39
C GLY A 360 -5.09 16.86 -0.64
N PHE A 361 -5.84 17.11 -1.73
CA PHE A 361 -5.44 17.97 -2.85
C PHE A 361 -4.28 17.38 -3.67
N HIS A 362 -4.31 16.07 -3.89
CA HIS A 362 -3.39 15.40 -4.81
C HIS A 362 -4.10 14.37 -5.68
N THR A 363 -3.58 14.20 -6.89
CA THR A 363 -4.00 13.12 -7.78
C THR A 363 -3.31 11.84 -7.36
N THR A 364 -4.09 10.78 -7.17
CA THR A 364 -3.56 9.47 -6.79
C THR A 364 -3.06 8.72 -8.02
N ASN A 365 -1.85 8.17 -7.92
CA ASN A 365 -1.39 7.14 -8.83
C ASN A 365 -1.83 5.78 -8.28
N GLN A 366 -2.64 5.06 -9.04
CA GLN A 366 -3.26 3.78 -8.66
C GLN A 366 -4.06 3.83 -7.35
N LEU A 367 -4.89 2.81 -7.13
CA LEU A 367 -5.74 2.69 -5.94
C LEU A 367 -6.59 3.96 -5.77
N PRO A 368 -7.42 4.36 -6.74
CA PRO A 368 -8.07 5.68 -6.75
C PRO A 368 -9.13 5.86 -5.66
N TYR A 369 -9.58 4.78 -5.00
CA TYR A 369 -10.73 4.77 -4.09
C TYR A 369 -10.37 4.33 -2.66
N ARG A 370 -9.29 4.91 -2.11
CA ARG A 370 -8.68 4.50 -0.81
C ARG A 370 -9.55 4.73 0.43
N TYR A 371 -10.65 5.49 0.30
CA TYR A 371 -11.64 5.73 1.36
C TYR A 371 -12.97 5.00 1.14
N SER A 372 -13.05 4.08 0.16
CA SER A 372 -14.29 3.33 -0.13
C SER A 372 -14.78 2.45 1.04
N PHE A 373 -13.90 2.08 1.99
CA PHE A 373 -14.32 1.39 3.22
C PHE A 373 -15.37 2.16 4.04
N ILE A 374 -15.40 3.50 3.92
CA ILE A 374 -16.40 4.35 4.59
C ILE A 374 -17.80 4.03 4.06
N PHE A 375 -17.95 3.79 2.75
CA PHE A 375 -19.22 3.37 2.17
C PHE A 375 -19.67 2.04 2.79
N SER A 376 -18.78 1.05 2.86
CA SER A 376 -19.07 -0.26 3.47
C SER A 376 -19.44 -0.13 4.94
N PHE A 377 -18.75 0.71 5.71
CA PHE A 377 -19.09 0.99 7.11
C PHE A 377 -20.51 1.56 7.26
N VAL A 378 -20.82 2.59 6.47
CA VAL A 378 -22.15 3.23 6.50
C VAL A 378 -23.21 2.21 6.11
N LEU A 379 -23.03 1.48 5.01
CA LEU A 379 -23.99 0.48 4.53
C LEU A 379 -24.24 -0.62 5.58
N VAL A 380 -23.19 -1.14 6.22
CA VAL A 380 -23.30 -2.11 7.34
C VAL A 380 -24.08 -1.51 8.51
N SER A 381 -23.82 -0.25 8.88
CA SER A 381 -24.55 0.43 9.95
C SER A 381 -26.05 0.57 9.63
N LEU A 382 -26.39 0.99 8.41
CA LEU A 382 -27.79 1.13 7.97
C LEU A 382 -28.49 -0.24 7.91
N ALA A 383 -27.79 -1.26 7.42
CA ALA A 383 -28.29 -2.63 7.38
C ALA A 383 -28.56 -3.17 8.79
N TYR A 384 -27.68 -2.92 9.75
CA TYR A 384 -27.91 -3.28 11.16
C TYR A 384 -29.16 -2.60 11.72
N ARG A 385 -29.34 -1.30 11.43
CA ARG A 385 -30.54 -0.54 11.85
C ARG A 385 -31.82 -1.13 11.27
N ALA A 386 -31.81 -1.54 10.00
CA ALA A 386 -32.93 -2.21 9.35
C ALA A 386 -33.22 -3.58 9.96
N TYR A 387 -32.18 -4.40 10.17
CA TYR A 387 -32.28 -5.70 10.82
C TYR A 387 -32.88 -5.59 12.23
N ASP A 388 -32.41 -4.64 13.03
CA ASP A 388 -32.91 -4.43 14.37
C ASP A 388 -34.40 -4.04 14.36
N THR A 389 -34.77 -3.12 13.48
CA THR A 389 -36.17 -2.69 13.29
C THR A 389 -37.08 -3.85 12.89
N MET A 390 -36.61 -4.67 11.95
CA MET A 390 -37.35 -5.81 11.41
C MET A 390 -37.53 -6.94 12.45
N THR A 391 -36.55 -7.18 13.30
CA THR A 391 -36.60 -8.28 14.27
C THR A 391 -37.28 -7.91 15.59
N LYS A 392 -37.22 -6.64 16.01
CA LYS A 392 -37.76 -6.15 17.29
C LYS A 392 -39.27 -6.35 17.45
N ASN A 393 -40.04 -5.96 16.43
CA ASN A 393 -41.51 -6.02 16.47
C ASN A 393 -42.09 -7.20 15.65
N GLY A 394 -41.23 -8.15 15.29
CA GLY A 394 -41.58 -9.24 14.37
C GLY A 394 -41.49 -8.84 12.91
N VAL A 395 -41.00 -9.79 12.11
CA VAL A 395 -40.82 -9.62 10.68
C VAL A 395 -42.19 -9.40 10.04
N LYS A 396 -42.38 -8.26 9.37
CA LYS A 396 -43.61 -7.95 8.65
C LYS A 396 -43.47 -8.37 7.19
N ILE A 397 -44.57 -8.77 6.55
CA ILE A 397 -44.55 -9.27 5.16
C ILE A 397 -43.99 -8.21 4.21
N TYR A 398 -44.40 -6.94 4.37
CA TYR A 398 -43.86 -5.87 3.54
C TYR A 398 -42.34 -5.70 3.72
N GLN A 399 -41.78 -5.93 4.91
CA GLN A 399 -40.32 -5.87 5.12
C GLN A 399 -39.58 -6.99 4.38
N ILE A 400 -40.19 -8.17 4.24
CA ILE A 400 -39.65 -9.26 3.43
C ILE A 400 -39.65 -8.87 1.95
N ILE A 401 -40.75 -8.28 1.46
CA ILE A 401 -40.85 -7.79 0.07
C ILE A 401 -39.77 -6.74 -0.20
N LEU A 402 -39.49 -5.85 0.76
CA LEU A 402 -38.46 -4.82 0.66
C LEU A 402 -37.00 -5.34 0.58
N LEU A 403 -36.75 -6.63 0.83
CA LEU A 403 -35.42 -7.23 0.66
C LEU A 403 -35.06 -7.50 -0.81
N ILE A 404 -36.06 -7.53 -1.71
CA ILE A 404 -35.93 -7.97 -3.10
C ILE A 404 -35.44 -6.86 -4.06
N PRO A 405 -35.93 -5.60 -3.97
CA PRO A 405 -35.62 -4.58 -4.98
C PRO A 405 -34.12 -4.30 -5.15
N ALA A 406 -33.36 -4.19 -4.06
CA ALA A 406 -31.94 -3.85 -4.14
C ALA A 406 -31.11 -4.92 -4.90
N PRO A 407 -31.20 -6.23 -4.58
CA PRO A 407 -30.61 -7.28 -5.41
C PRO A 407 -31.08 -7.26 -6.87
N CYS A 408 -32.38 -7.08 -7.12
CA CYS A 408 -32.92 -7.02 -8.49
C CYS A 408 -32.32 -5.86 -9.29
N VAL A 409 -32.18 -4.68 -8.68
CA VAL A 409 -31.52 -3.52 -9.30
C VAL A 409 -30.07 -3.84 -9.61
N ILE A 410 -29.33 -4.46 -8.70
CA ILE A 410 -27.91 -4.80 -8.94
C ILE A 410 -27.76 -5.82 -10.07
N ILE A 411 -28.64 -6.83 -10.14
CA ILE A 411 -28.65 -7.80 -11.26
C ILE A 411 -28.93 -7.09 -12.58
N TYR A 412 -29.91 -6.17 -12.58
CA TYR A 412 -30.23 -5.38 -13.77
C TYR A 412 -29.06 -4.47 -14.19
N LEU A 413 -28.38 -3.82 -13.24
CA LEU A 413 -27.20 -3.01 -13.52
C LEU A 413 -26.03 -3.87 -14.04
N ASN A 414 -25.87 -5.10 -13.55
CA ASN A 414 -24.88 -6.04 -14.07
C ASN A 414 -25.18 -6.44 -15.51
N TYR A 415 -26.46 -6.66 -15.84
CA TYR A 415 -26.91 -6.87 -17.21
C TYR A 415 -26.63 -5.64 -18.11
N LEU A 416 -26.91 -4.42 -17.63
CA LEU A 416 -26.63 -3.19 -18.38
C LEU A 416 -25.13 -2.94 -18.59
N SER A 417 -24.31 -3.34 -17.61
CA SER A 417 -22.85 -3.22 -17.65
C SER A 417 -22.24 -4.15 -18.71
N LYS A 418 -22.65 -5.42 -18.72
CA LYS A 418 -22.07 -6.46 -19.59
C LYS A 418 -22.74 -6.65 -20.95
N LYS A 419 -24.01 -6.27 -21.09
CA LYS A 419 -24.82 -6.40 -22.31
C LYS A 419 -24.67 -7.78 -22.99
N GLU A 420 -24.01 -7.84 -24.14
CA GLU A 420 -23.84 -9.06 -24.95
C GLU A 420 -22.95 -10.11 -24.26
N GLU A 421 -22.07 -9.70 -23.36
CA GLU A 421 -21.21 -10.57 -22.54
C GLU A 421 -21.86 -10.98 -21.21
N PHE A 422 -23.14 -10.65 -21.02
CA PHE A 422 -23.85 -11.02 -19.80
C PHE A 422 -24.06 -12.54 -19.75
N ALA A 423 -23.43 -13.18 -18.77
CA ALA A 423 -23.65 -14.58 -18.42
C ALA A 423 -24.10 -14.71 -16.96
N PHE A 424 -25.17 -15.48 -16.73
CA PHE A 424 -25.68 -15.77 -15.39
C PHE A 424 -24.87 -16.89 -14.71
N GLU A 425 -23.62 -16.59 -14.38
CA GLU A 425 -22.67 -17.55 -13.84
C GLU A 425 -21.76 -16.94 -12.77
N GLY A 426 -20.85 -17.74 -12.23
CA GLY A 426 -19.82 -17.31 -11.27
C GLY A 426 -20.36 -16.51 -10.08
N ALA A 427 -19.79 -15.31 -9.90
CA ALA A 427 -20.10 -14.41 -8.78
C ALA A 427 -21.56 -13.94 -8.76
N LEU A 428 -22.14 -13.66 -9.94
CA LEU A 428 -23.53 -13.19 -10.04
C LEU A 428 -24.50 -14.28 -9.59
N LYS A 429 -24.35 -15.51 -10.11
CA LYS A 429 -25.17 -16.65 -9.72
C LYS A 429 -25.06 -16.93 -8.21
N SER A 430 -23.83 -16.92 -7.68
CA SER A 430 -23.57 -17.14 -6.25
C SER A 430 -24.21 -16.05 -5.37
N SER A 431 -24.17 -14.80 -5.82
CA SER A 431 -24.84 -13.66 -5.17
C SER A 431 -26.36 -13.80 -5.14
N VAL A 432 -26.97 -14.29 -6.22
CA VAL A 432 -28.41 -14.56 -6.25
C VAL A 432 -28.79 -15.70 -5.32
N ILE A 433 -28.00 -16.79 -5.30
CA ILE A 433 -28.23 -17.94 -4.42
C ILE A 433 -28.17 -17.52 -2.94
N ILE A 434 -27.13 -16.78 -2.52
CA ILE A 434 -27.03 -16.34 -1.13
C ILE A 434 -28.13 -15.34 -0.76
N SER A 435 -28.53 -14.47 -1.69
CA SER A 435 -29.67 -13.56 -1.49
C SER A 435 -30.98 -14.32 -1.31
N GLY A 436 -31.20 -15.37 -2.10
CA GLY A 436 -32.31 -16.31 -1.93
C GLY A 436 -32.29 -17.00 -0.58
N ALA A 437 -31.12 -17.45 -0.11
CA ALA A 437 -30.96 -18.04 1.22
C ALA A 437 -31.33 -17.04 2.33
N TYR A 438 -30.86 -15.79 2.26
CA TYR A 438 -31.25 -14.75 3.21
C TYR A 438 -32.75 -14.47 3.20
N LEU A 439 -33.37 -14.41 2.01
CA LEU A 439 -34.82 -14.24 1.88
C LEU A 439 -35.57 -15.40 2.55
N LEU A 440 -35.17 -16.64 2.30
CA LEU A 440 -35.75 -17.84 2.91
C LEU A 440 -35.60 -17.84 4.44
N ILE A 441 -34.49 -17.36 4.98
CA ILE A 441 -34.29 -17.22 6.43
C ILE A 441 -35.33 -16.27 7.03
N PHE A 442 -35.59 -15.12 6.41
CA PHE A 442 -36.60 -14.18 6.90
C PHE A 442 -38.04 -14.65 6.69
N ILE A 443 -38.32 -15.37 5.60
CA ILE A 443 -39.61 -16.02 5.37
C ILE A 443 -39.88 -17.09 6.43
N ALA A 444 -38.91 -17.99 6.67
CA ALA A 444 -39.00 -19.01 7.71
C ALA A 444 -39.21 -18.35 9.09
N ALA A 445 -38.47 -17.29 9.39
CA ALA A 445 -38.63 -16.56 10.65
C ALA A 445 -40.02 -15.94 10.86
N LYS A 446 -40.76 -15.68 9.78
CA LYS A 446 -42.15 -15.21 9.82
C LYS A 446 -43.14 -16.37 9.98
N ILE A 447 -42.96 -17.46 9.24
CA ILE A 447 -43.90 -18.59 9.20
C ILE A 447 -43.83 -19.43 10.48
N PHE A 448 -42.63 -19.66 11.03
CA PHE A 448 -42.47 -20.50 12.21
C PHE A 448 -43.10 -19.85 13.47
N PRO A 449 -43.94 -20.58 14.22
CA PRO A 449 -44.63 -20.04 15.38
C PRO A 449 -43.67 -19.95 16.58
N PHE A 450 -42.99 -18.81 16.73
CA PHE A 450 -42.14 -18.56 17.90
C PHE A 450 -42.95 -18.05 19.08
N LYS A 451 -42.84 -18.73 20.23
CA LYS A 451 -43.50 -18.34 21.49
C LYS A 451 -43.03 -16.99 22.05
N ASN A 452 -41.82 -16.52 21.72
CA ASN A 452 -41.28 -15.25 22.20
C ASN A 452 -40.31 -14.62 21.17
N TYR A 453 -40.22 -13.29 21.14
CA TYR A 453 -39.36 -12.52 20.25
C TYR A 453 -37.87 -12.90 20.41
N LYS A 454 -37.42 -13.18 21.64
CA LYS A 454 -36.03 -13.56 21.92
C LYS A 454 -35.65 -14.85 21.18
N SER A 455 -36.47 -15.89 21.28
CA SER A 455 -36.20 -17.19 20.64
C SER A 455 -36.15 -17.07 19.12
N ARG A 456 -37.07 -16.30 18.52
CA ARG A 456 -37.04 -16.02 17.07
C ARG A 456 -35.75 -15.33 16.66
N ARG A 457 -35.41 -14.22 17.33
CA ARG A 457 -34.20 -13.44 17.01
C ARG A 457 -32.94 -14.29 17.18
N THR A 458 -32.86 -15.09 18.24
CA THR A 458 -31.73 -16.01 18.46
C THR A 458 -31.61 -17.05 17.33
N LEU A 459 -32.72 -17.65 16.86
CA LEU A 459 -32.65 -18.61 15.76
C LEU A 459 -32.25 -17.94 14.44
N ILE A 460 -32.87 -16.80 14.09
CA ILE A 460 -32.47 -16.00 12.92
C ILE A 460 -30.96 -15.74 12.95
N ASN A 461 -30.48 -15.26 14.09
CA ASN A 461 -29.08 -14.96 14.31
C ASN A 461 -28.16 -16.19 14.15
N MET A 462 -28.56 -17.35 14.68
CA MET A 462 -27.79 -18.59 14.54
C MET A 462 -27.70 -19.04 13.09
N VAL A 463 -28.73 -18.88 12.28
CA VAL A 463 -28.68 -19.27 10.86
C VAL A 463 -27.93 -18.23 10.02
N LEU A 464 -28.18 -16.93 10.28
CA LEU A 464 -27.51 -15.84 9.57
C LEU A 464 -26.00 -15.86 9.75
N ILE A 465 -25.49 -16.16 10.95
CA ILE A 465 -24.03 -16.18 11.16
C ILE A 465 -23.35 -17.24 10.28
N PHE A 466 -23.97 -18.41 10.06
CA PHE A 466 -23.41 -19.43 9.15
C PHE A 466 -23.46 -18.99 7.69
N ALA A 467 -24.59 -18.42 7.24
CA ALA A 467 -24.73 -17.92 5.86
C ALA A 467 -23.75 -16.78 5.57
N VAL A 468 -23.63 -15.81 6.48
CA VAL A 468 -22.68 -14.68 6.37
C VAL A 468 -21.24 -15.20 6.45
N ALA A 469 -20.90 -16.11 7.35
CA ALA A 469 -19.54 -16.66 7.43
C ALA A 469 -19.17 -17.44 6.15
N SER A 470 -20.11 -18.16 5.53
CA SER A 470 -19.88 -18.85 4.25
C SER A 470 -19.63 -17.87 3.11
N GLU A 471 -20.42 -16.78 3.04
CA GLU A 471 -20.25 -15.71 2.05
C GLU A 471 -18.91 -15.00 2.23
N LEU A 472 -18.61 -14.52 3.44
CA LEU A 472 -17.36 -13.82 3.75
C LEU A 472 -16.14 -14.73 3.58
N GLY A 473 -16.23 -16.01 3.93
CA GLY A 473 -15.16 -16.99 3.71
C GLY A 473 -14.82 -17.16 2.24
N SER A 474 -15.85 -17.24 1.39
CA SER A 474 -15.67 -17.36 -0.06
C SER A 474 -15.10 -16.07 -0.68
N ASN A 475 -15.62 -14.91 -0.24
CA ASN A 475 -15.10 -13.61 -0.66
C ASN A 475 -13.63 -13.44 -0.27
N ALA A 476 -13.25 -13.84 0.95
CA ALA A 476 -11.87 -13.74 1.41
C ALA A 476 -10.93 -14.61 0.56
N VAL A 477 -11.32 -15.84 0.24
CA VAL A 477 -10.53 -16.72 -0.65
C VAL A 477 -10.38 -16.10 -2.04
N ALA A 478 -11.45 -15.53 -2.60
CA ALA A 478 -11.42 -14.84 -3.89
C ALA A 478 -10.53 -13.58 -3.85
N GLY A 479 -10.61 -12.79 -2.77
CA GLY A 479 -9.80 -11.58 -2.59
C GLY A 479 -8.30 -11.87 -2.50
N VAL A 480 -7.90 -12.84 -1.68
CA VAL A 480 -6.48 -13.25 -1.58
C VAL A 480 -5.99 -13.83 -2.92
N LYS A 481 -6.85 -14.57 -3.63
CA LYS A 481 -6.53 -15.06 -4.99
C LYS A 481 -6.30 -13.91 -5.97
N ALA A 482 -7.16 -12.90 -5.95
CA ALA A 482 -7.12 -11.77 -6.88
C ALA A 482 -5.91 -10.87 -6.66
N VAL A 483 -5.51 -10.66 -5.41
CA VAL A 483 -4.29 -9.91 -5.05
C VAL A 483 -3.03 -10.65 -5.49
N GLY A 484 -3.06 -11.98 -5.46
CA GLY A 484 -1.91 -12.83 -5.78
C GLY A 484 -0.93 -12.95 -4.62
N SER A 485 0.20 -13.61 -4.89
CA SER A 485 1.25 -13.90 -3.91
C SER A 485 2.63 -13.89 -4.58
N SER A 486 3.67 -14.01 -3.76
CA SER A 486 5.05 -14.19 -4.21
C SER A 486 5.72 -15.34 -3.45
N GLY A 487 6.85 -15.84 -3.94
CA GLY A 487 7.58 -16.93 -3.28
C GLY A 487 8.21 -16.50 -1.96
N TYR A 488 7.95 -17.24 -0.88
CA TYR A 488 8.50 -17.01 0.46
C TYR A 488 9.99 -17.35 0.49
N SER A 489 10.40 -18.55 0.08
CA SER A 489 11.82 -18.96 0.11
C SER A 489 12.73 -18.12 -0.79
N ALA A 490 12.19 -17.48 -1.82
CA ALA A 490 12.94 -16.66 -2.77
C ALA A 490 13.25 -15.24 -2.25
N TYR A 491 12.63 -14.80 -1.15
CA TYR A 491 12.76 -13.46 -0.60
C TYR A 491 13.42 -13.46 0.78
N PRO A 492 14.38 -12.56 1.05
CA PRO A 492 15.12 -11.77 0.08
C PRO A 492 16.03 -12.66 -0.79
N ALA A 493 16.33 -12.23 -2.01
CA ALA A 493 17.21 -13.00 -2.90
C ALA A 493 18.62 -13.18 -2.31
N LYS A 494 19.06 -14.44 -2.21
CA LYS A 494 20.40 -14.82 -1.72
C LYS A 494 20.72 -14.24 -0.33
N ASN A 495 19.71 -14.16 0.54
CA ASN A 495 19.84 -13.52 1.85
C ASN A 495 21.00 -14.08 2.68
N GLU A 496 21.17 -15.40 2.75
CA GLU A 496 22.26 -16.02 3.53
C GLU A 496 23.66 -15.57 3.07
N ASP A 497 23.92 -15.64 1.76
CA ASP A 497 25.22 -15.23 1.18
C ASP A 497 25.45 -13.73 1.36
N VAL A 498 24.41 -12.91 1.16
CA VAL A 498 24.49 -11.46 1.38
C VAL A 498 24.76 -11.13 2.84
N GLN A 499 24.12 -11.82 3.80
CA GLN A 499 24.37 -11.58 5.22
C GLN A 499 25.80 -11.96 5.63
N LYS A 500 26.35 -13.05 5.08
CA LYS A 500 27.76 -13.46 5.29
C LYS A 500 28.74 -12.42 4.75
N VAL A 501 28.50 -11.91 3.54
CA VAL A 501 29.30 -10.81 2.99
C VAL A 501 29.21 -9.55 3.86
N LEU A 502 28.01 -9.19 4.30
CA LEU A 502 27.83 -8.02 5.16
C LEU A 502 28.47 -8.20 6.55
N SER A 503 28.52 -9.42 7.09
CA SER A 503 29.26 -9.70 8.33
C SER A 503 30.77 -9.60 8.13
N GLU A 504 31.30 -10.17 7.05
CA GLU A 504 32.72 -10.05 6.71
C GLU A 504 33.14 -8.58 6.55
N ILE A 505 32.31 -7.75 5.91
CA ILE A 505 32.56 -6.31 5.80
C ILE A 505 32.61 -5.66 7.19
N ARG A 506 31.65 -5.96 8.07
CA ARG A 506 31.59 -5.40 9.44
C ARG A 506 32.76 -5.86 10.32
N GLU A 507 33.26 -7.06 10.12
CA GLU A 507 34.39 -7.63 10.88
C GLU A 507 35.73 -7.04 10.43
N ASN A 508 35.84 -6.62 9.17
CA ASN A 508 37.08 -6.11 8.58
C ASN A 508 37.15 -4.58 8.49
N ASP A 509 36.07 -3.85 8.77
CA ASP A 509 36.03 -2.39 8.71
C ASP A 509 35.43 -1.76 9.97
N ASP A 510 36.31 -1.29 10.85
CA ASP A 510 35.96 -0.60 12.09
C ASP A 510 35.56 0.88 11.89
N SER A 511 35.41 1.33 10.63
CA SER A 511 35.04 2.72 10.34
C SER A 511 33.67 3.05 10.97
N PRO A 512 33.51 4.24 11.61
CA PRO A 512 32.26 4.61 12.28
C PRO A 512 31.09 4.77 11.30
N PHE A 513 31.40 4.99 10.02
CA PHE A 513 30.42 5.10 8.95
C PHE A 513 31.05 4.71 7.62
N TYR A 514 30.33 3.89 6.86
CA TYR A 514 30.59 3.62 5.46
C TYR A 514 29.27 3.31 4.76
N ARG A 515 29.23 3.48 3.44
CA ARG A 515 28.10 3.06 2.61
C ARG A 515 28.43 1.81 1.81
N THR A 516 27.41 1.00 1.64
CA THR A 516 27.43 -0.22 0.85
C THR A 516 26.28 -0.17 -0.13
N GLU A 517 26.43 -0.70 -1.34
CA GLU A 517 25.31 -0.79 -2.27
C GLU A 517 25.41 -2.01 -3.19
N MET A 518 24.28 -2.42 -3.75
CA MET A 518 24.19 -3.57 -4.66
C MET A 518 24.32 -3.12 -6.11
N THR A 519 25.03 -3.89 -6.94
CA THR A 519 25.14 -3.59 -8.39
C THR A 519 23.80 -3.64 -9.12
N SER A 520 22.85 -4.42 -8.58
CA SER A 520 21.47 -4.52 -9.04
C SER A 520 20.49 -4.61 -7.86
N THR A 521 19.34 -3.96 -8.02
CA THR A 521 18.26 -3.97 -7.03
C THR A 521 17.42 -5.24 -7.15
N TYR A 522 17.11 -5.87 -6.02
CA TYR A 522 16.11 -6.94 -5.95
C TYR A 522 14.75 -6.37 -5.52
N THR A 523 14.79 -5.57 -4.46
CA THR A 523 13.77 -4.59 -4.12
C THR A 523 14.32 -3.20 -4.41
N LEU A 524 13.45 -2.19 -4.52
CA LEU A 524 13.87 -0.80 -4.66
C LEU A 524 14.29 -0.16 -3.31
N ASN A 525 14.37 -0.95 -2.23
CA ASN A 525 14.83 -0.56 -0.90
C ASN A 525 15.72 -1.66 -0.29
N ASP A 526 16.67 -2.19 -1.07
CA ASP A 526 17.55 -3.31 -0.65
C ASP A 526 18.33 -3.00 0.63
N SER A 527 18.78 -1.75 0.82
CA SER A 527 19.44 -1.30 2.07
C SER A 527 18.60 -1.57 3.32
N SER A 528 17.29 -1.38 3.21
CA SER A 528 16.33 -1.61 4.29
C SER A 528 16.08 -3.11 4.52
N VAL A 529 16.05 -3.89 3.43
CA VAL A 529 15.82 -5.34 3.48
C VAL A 529 17.04 -6.09 4.00
N TYR A 530 18.24 -5.82 3.50
CA TYR A 530 19.46 -6.53 3.90
C TYR A 530 20.15 -5.89 5.11
N GLY A 531 19.79 -4.65 5.47
CA GLY A 531 20.26 -4.00 6.70
C GLY A 531 21.62 -3.32 6.58
N TYR A 532 21.90 -2.67 5.45
CA TYR A 532 23.12 -1.89 5.22
C TYR A 532 22.82 -0.40 4.99
N THR A 533 23.86 0.44 5.09
CA THR A 533 23.77 1.88 4.84
C THR A 533 23.89 2.14 3.34
N GLY A 534 22.75 2.17 2.65
CA GLY A 534 22.69 2.33 1.18
C GLY A 534 22.46 3.76 0.73
N VAL A 535 22.15 3.90 -0.55
CA VAL A 535 21.80 5.18 -1.19
C VAL A 535 20.51 5.09 -2.01
N SER A 536 19.99 3.88 -2.24
CA SER A 536 18.75 3.64 -3.00
C SER A 536 17.49 3.77 -2.16
N GLN A 537 16.41 4.30 -2.75
CA GLN A 537 15.09 4.41 -2.11
C GLN A 537 13.93 4.40 -3.12
N PHE A 538 12.85 3.74 -2.73
CA PHE A 538 11.51 3.94 -3.31
C PHE A 538 10.53 4.28 -2.19
N SER A 539 9.99 5.50 -2.21
CA SER A 539 9.03 6.00 -1.23
C SER A 539 8.16 7.10 -1.83
N SER A 540 6.87 7.11 -1.48
CA SER A 540 5.98 8.24 -1.79
C SER A 540 6.42 9.52 -1.05
N SER A 541 7.26 9.39 -0.02
CA SER A 541 7.83 10.50 0.75
C SER A 541 9.29 10.79 0.37
N ALA A 542 9.78 10.28 -0.77
CA ALA A 542 11.13 10.55 -1.24
C ALA A 542 11.34 12.05 -1.52
N ASN A 543 12.52 12.55 -1.16
CA ASN A 543 12.90 13.94 -1.42
C ASN A 543 13.23 14.12 -2.90
N VAL A 544 12.49 15.01 -3.57
CA VAL A 544 12.62 15.25 -5.01
C VAL A 544 14.00 15.78 -5.38
N ALA A 545 14.64 16.58 -4.51
CA ALA A 545 15.98 17.10 -4.78
C ALA A 545 17.01 15.97 -4.91
N VAL A 546 16.88 14.92 -4.08
CA VAL A 546 17.76 13.73 -4.16
C VAL A 546 17.48 12.95 -5.44
N SER A 547 16.21 12.75 -5.79
CA SER A 547 15.83 12.11 -7.06
C SER A 547 16.39 12.88 -8.28
N ARG A 548 16.30 14.21 -8.29
CA ARG A 548 16.87 15.05 -9.37
C ARG A 548 18.38 14.96 -9.43
N LEU A 549 19.07 14.98 -8.27
CA LEU A 549 20.52 14.82 -8.21
C LEU A 549 20.95 13.47 -8.80
N PHE A 550 20.28 12.37 -8.44
CA PHE A 550 20.54 11.04 -8.99
C PHE A 550 20.37 11.01 -10.51
N ARG A 551 19.28 11.61 -11.04
CA ARG A 551 19.07 11.72 -12.48
C ARG A 551 20.21 12.44 -13.19
N ARG A 552 20.63 13.59 -12.67
CA ARG A 552 21.72 14.40 -13.26
C ARG A 552 23.07 13.72 -13.22
N MET A 553 23.32 12.89 -12.21
CA MET A 553 24.51 12.04 -12.14
C MET A 553 24.45 10.83 -13.08
N GLY A 554 23.31 10.57 -13.73
CA GLY A 554 23.13 9.44 -14.64
C GLY A 554 22.75 8.13 -13.95
N LEU A 555 22.14 8.22 -12.75
CA LEU A 555 21.57 7.09 -12.03
C LEU A 555 20.06 6.97 -12.28
N TYR A 556 19.49 5.82 -11.92
CA TYR A 556 18.04 5.62 -12.01
C TYR A 556 17.30 6.56 -11.06
N ALA A 557 16.40 7.38 -11.61
CA ALA A 557 15.51 8.23 -10.83
C ALA A 557 14.22 8.56 -11.59
N SER A 558 13.08 8.38 -10.93
CA SER A 558 11.75 8.59 -11.54
C SER A 558 11.40 10.07 -11.66
N GLU A 559 10.75 10.45 -12.76
CA GLU A 559 10.19 11.80 -12.96
C GLU A 559 9.17 12.17 -11.88
N ALA A 560 8.35 11.21 -11.45
CA ALA A 560 7.42 11.36 -10.34
C ALA A 560 8.12 11.57 -8.97
N GLY A 561 9.45 11.62 -8.92
CA GLY A 561 10.27 11.95 -7.76
C GLY A 561 10.22 10.93 -6.61
N ASN A 562 9.51 9.82 -6.78
CA ASN A 562 9.22 8.86 -5.71
C ASN A 562 10.25 7.72 -5.58
N ARG A 563 11.19 7.58 -6.53
CA ARG A 563 12.23 6.56 -6.46
C ARG A 563 13.51 7.02 -7.12
N TYR A 564 14.62 6.60 -6.54
CA TYR A 564 15.97 6.74 -7.06
C TYR A 564 16.78 5.56 -6.56
N TYR A 565 17.60 4.95 -7.40
CA TYR A 565 18.37 3.79 -7.01
C TYR A 565 19.68 3.70 -7.75
N TYR A 566 20.63 3.12 -7.05
CA TYR A 566 21.96 2.91 -7.54
C TYR A 566 21.98 1.80 -8.58
N ARG A 567 22.96 1.95 -9.46
CA ARG A 567 23.53 0.92 -10.31
C ARG A 567 25.02 1.21 -10.35
N ILE A 568 25.81 0.24 -10.80
CA ILE A 568 27.22 0.50 -11.03
C ILE A 568 27.40 1.70 -11.98
N SER A 569 28.15 2.69 -11.51
CA SER A 569 28.29 4.00 -12.14
C SER A 569 29.76 4.42 -12.12
N THR A 570 30.03 5.63 -12.59
CA THR A 570 31.40 6.13 -12.70
C THR A 570 32.10 6.18 -11.34
N PRO A 571 33.44 6.12 -11.30
CA PRO A 571 34.21 6.17 -10.06
C PRO A 571 33.92 7.47 -9.32
N PHE A 572 33.77 8.57 -10.06
CA PHE A 572 33.40 9.86 -9.51
C PHE A 572 32.05 9.82 -8.76
N VAL A 573 31.01 9.26 -9.37
CA VAL A 573 29.69 9.15 -8.72
C VAL A 573 29.77 8.23 -7.49
N ASN A 574 30.48 7.10 -7.58
CA ASN A 574 30.67 6.19 -6.45
C ASN A 574 31.40 6.88 -5.28
N SER A 575 32.45 7.65 -5.59
CA SER A 575 33.21 8.46 -4.64
C SER A 575 32.34 9.53 -3.99
N LEU A 576 31.59 10.32 -4.77
CA LEU A 576 30.73 11.39 -4.29
C LEU A 576 29.60 10.89 -3.39
N LEU A 577 29.05 9.72 -3.71
CA LEU A 577 28.05 9.05 -2.87
C LEU A 577 28.66 8.40 -1.62
N GLY A 578 29.98 8.40 -1.45
CA GLY A 578 30.68 7.79 -0.32
C GLY A 578 30.56 6.27 -0.28
N LEU A 579 30.37 5.62 -1.44
CA LEU A 579 30.24 4.16 -1.55
C LEU A 579 31.60 3.50 -1.35
N LYS A 580 31.81 2.90 -0.17
CA LYS A 580 33.04 2.15 0.15
C LYS A 580 32.95 0.71 -0.31
N TYR A 581 31.78 0.09 -0.22
CA TYR A 581 31.59 -1.31 -0.62
C TYR A 581 30.51 -1.46 -1.69
N ILE A 582 30.77 -2.31 -2.68
CA ILE A 582 29.81 -2.67 -3.71
C ILE A 582 29.65 -4.19 -3.73
N ILE A 583 28.41 -4.67 -3.75
CA ILE A 583 28.08 -6.10 -3.73
C ILE A 583 27.42 -6.48 -5.06
N SER A 584 28.01 -7.44 -5.76
CA SER A 584 27.43 -8.10 -6.92
C SER A 584 26.80 -9.42 -6.51
N LYS A 585 25.47 -9.53 -6.67
CA LYS A 585 24.73 -10.76 -6.35
C LYS A 585 24.96 -11.88 -7.37
N ASN A 586 25.46 -11.57 -8.58
CA ASN A 586 25.46 -12.50 -9.71
C ASN A 586 26.88 -12.77 -10.25
N GLY A 587 27.79 -13.15 -9.36
CA GLY A 587 29.17 -13.46 -9.72
C GLY A 587 30.09 -12.24 -9.73
N ARG A 588 31.28 -12.43 -10.30
CA ARG A 588 32.30 -11.39 -10.36
C ARG A 588 31.98 -10.36 -11.44
N LEU A 589 32.40 -9.12 -11.21
CA LEU A 589 32.41 -8.06 -12.20
C LEU A 589 33.64 -8.27 -13.07
N ASN A 590 33.46 -8.16 -14.38
CA ASN A 590 34.53 -8.50 -15.32
C ASN A 590 35.48 -7.32 -15.58
N THR A 591 34.99 -6.09 -15.48
CA THR A 591 35.63 -4.93 -16.12
C THR A 591 35.82 -3.70 -15.23
N GLU A 592 35.81 -3.87 -13.90
CA GLU A 592 35.75 -2.75 -12.95
C GLU A 592 37.01 -2.63 -12.06
N ASN A 593 38.09 -3.32 -12.43
CA ASN A 593 39.24 -3.57 -11.53
C ASN A 593 40.11 -2.33 -11.24
N ALA A 594 40.02 -1.25 -12.03
CA ALA A 594 40.76 -0.02 -11.70
C ALA A 594 40.32 0.61 -10.40
N PHE A 595 39.01 0.64 -10.16
CA PHE A 595 38.42 1.45 -9.09
C PHE A 595 37.80 0.58 -8.01
N LEU A 596 37.42 -0.66 -8.35
CA LEU A 596 36.88 -1.64 -7.43
C LEU A 596 37.89 -2.76 -7.21
N GLU A 597 38.38 -2.88 -5.97
CA GLU A 597 39.24 -3.97 -5.55
C GLU A 597 38.39 -5.16 -5.10
N TYR A 598 38.49 -6.28 -5.81
CA TYR A 598 37.84 -7.52 -5.41
C TYR A 598 38.35 -7.99 -4.04
N LYS A 599 37.43 -8.36 -3.14
CA LYS A 599 37.78 -8.88 -1.81
C LYS A 599 37.49 -10.36 -1.67
N ASN A 600 36.22 -10.76 -1.79
CA ASN A 600 35.81 -12.14 -1.60
C ASN A 600 34.53 -12.49 -2.37
N THR A 601 34.23 -13.79 -2.45
CA THR A 601 33.00 -14.35 -2.99
C THR A 601 32.44 -15.39 -2.01
N VAL A 602 31.19 -15.20 -1.61
CA VAL A 602 30.41 -16.18 -0.83
C VAL A 602 29.30 -16.72 -1.74
N GLY A 603 29.36 -18.01 -2.07
CA GLY A 603 28.44 -18.61 -3.04
C GLY A 603 28.58 -17.94 -4.42
N SER A 604 27.54 -17.21 -4.84
CA SER A 604 27.57 -16.40 -6.07
C SER A 604 27.63 -14.89 -5.81
N VAL A 605 27.68 -14.48 -4.55
CA VAL A 605 27.71 -13.07 -4.14
C VAL A 605 29.17 -12.65 -3.96
N SER A 606 29.63 -11.68 -4.76
CA SER A 606 30.98 -11.11 -4.66
C SER A 606 30.91 -9.68 -4.16
N TYR A 607 31.90 -9.24 -3.40
CA TYR A 607 31.98 -7.84 -2.98
C TYR A 607 33.35 -7.21 -3.25
N TYR A 608 33.31 -5.90 -3.38
CA TYR A 608 34.43 -5.07 -3.78
C TYR A 608 34.57 -3.89 -2.83
N GLU A 609 35.80 -3.45 -2.61
CA GLU A 609 36.11 -2.18 -1.97
C GLU A 609 36.41 -1.13 -3.04
N ASN A 610 35.74 0.02 -2.96
CA ASN A 610 36.06 1.18 -3.75
C ASN A 610 37.40 1.77 -3.25
N LYS A 611 38.33 2.04 -4.16
CA LYS A 611 39.65 2.59 -3.81
C LYS A 611 39.59 4.06 -3.39
N TYR A 612 38.53 4.79 -3.77
CA TYR A 612 38.46 6.25 -3.59
C TYR A 612 37.13 6.77 -3.02
N PRO A 613 36.52 6.17 -1.99
CA PRO A 613 35.30 6.71 -1.39
C PRO A 613 35.59 8.06 -0.73
N LEU A 614 34.75 9.08 -0.97
CA LEU A 614 34.86 10.31 -0.20
C LEU A 614 34.30 10.11 1.22
N PRO A 615 34.87 10.79 2.23
CA PRO A 615 34.33 10.79 3.57
C PRO A 615 32.94 11.45 3.62
N PHE A 616 32.26 11.32 4.75
CA PHE A 616 30.90 11.86 4.96
C PHE A 616 30.76 13.35 4.63
N GLY A 617 31.81 14.15 4.84
CA GLY A 617 31.90 15.53 4.39
C GLY A 617 33.28 15.80 3.82
N CYS A 618 33.33 16.57 2.73
CA CYS A 618 34.57 17.03 2.10
C CYS A 618 34.50 18.54 1.83
N MET A 619 35.66 19.18 1.75
CA MET A 619 35.74 20.59 1.35
C MET A 619 35.67 20.71 -0.17
N MET A 620 34.99 21.74 -0.66
CA MET A 620 34.90 22.10 -2.06
C MET A 620 35.14 23.62 -2.18
N ASN A 621 35.53 24.08 -3.36
CA ASN A 621 35.66 25.52 -3.60
C ASN A 621 34.28 26.21 -3.62
N GLU A 622 34.25 27.52 -3.39
CA GLU A 622 33.02 28.31 -3.22
C GLU A 622 32.19 28.37 -4.51
N GLU A 623 32.82 28.25 -5.67
CA GLU A 623 32.20 28.26 -7.00
C GLU A 623 31.16 27.15 -7.17
N ILE A 624 31.19 26.08 -6.35
CA ILE A 624 30.15 25.05 -6.35
C ILE A 624 28.76 25.60 -6.03
N LEU A 625 28.67 26.74 -5.34
CA LEU A 625 27.40 27.42 -5.07
C LEU A 625 26.76 28.02 -6.33
N GLU A 626 27.53 28.18 -7.41
CA GLU A 626 27.06 28.61 -8.73
C GLU A 626 26.49 27.45 -9.56
N MET A 627 26.53 26.21 -9.05
CA MET A 627 26.00 25.05 -9.74
C MET A 627 24.49 25.17 -9.91
N GLU A 628 24.05 25.34 -11.15
CA GLU A 628 22.64 25.47 -11.50
C GLU A 628 21.83 24.19 -11.18
N ASP A 629 20.63 24.40 -10.62
CA ASP A 629 19.61 23.36 -10.44
C ASP A 629 18.82 23.13 -11.73
N CYS A 630 19.50 22.84 -12.85
CA CYS A 630 18.88 22.64 -14.17
C CYS A 630 18.94 21.19 -14.66
N GLU A 631 18.04 20.80 -15.56
CA GLU A 631 18.10 19.48 -16.21
C GLU A 631 19.34 19.41 -17.11
N ALA A 632 20.09 18.32 -17.02
CA ALA A 632 21.23 18.07 -17.90
C ALA A 632 20.85 17.00 -18.92
N GLU A 633 20.91 17.33 -20.21
CA GLU A 633 20.70 16.37 -21.30
C GLU A 633 21.79 15.29 -21.36
N ASN A 634 22.96 15.55 -20.79
CA ASN A 634 24.08 14.61 -20.72
C ASN A 634 24.71 14.61 -19.31
N PRO A 635 24.61 13.50 -18.56
CA PRO A 635 25.18 13.37 -17.22
C PRO A 635 26.69 13.63 -17.15
N PHE A 636 27.47 13.34 -18.18
CA PHE A 636 28.92 13.61 -18.18
C PHE A 636 29.23 15.11 -18.21
N VAL A 637 28.39 15.91 -18.88
CA VAL A 637 28.53 17.38 -18.88
C VAL A 637 28.25 17.92 -17.47
N TYR A 638 27.21 17.40 -16.81
CA TYR A 638 26.90 17.75 -15.43
C TYR A 638 28.02 17.36 -14.47
N GLN A 639 28.54 16.13 -14.58
CA GLN A 639 29.67 15.65 -13.76
C GLN A 639 30.93 16.49 -13.98
N ASN A 640 31.28 16.82 -15.23
CA ASN A 640 32.41 17.72 -15.53
C ASN A 640 32.21 19.09 -14.89
N LYS A 641 31.06 19.75 -15.08
CA LYS A 641 30.78 21.06 -14.48
C LYS A 641 30.88 21.01 -12.95
N LEU A 642 30.32 19.97 -12.33
CA LEU A 642 30.38 19.78 -10.88
C LEU A 642 31.83 19.71 -10.39
N ILE A 643 32.69 18.92 -11.04
CA ILE A 643 34.09 18.74 -10.64
C ILE A 643 34.88 20.04 -10.80
N LYS A 644 34.71 20.75 -11.92
CA LYS A 644 35.41 22.02 -12.16
C LYS A 644 35.10 23.04 -11.08
N LEU A 645 33.82 23.18 -10.74
CA LEU A 645 33.39 24.11 -9.68
C LEU A 645 33.81 23.62 -8.30
N ALA A 646 33.74 22.31 -8.03
CA ALA A 646 34.09 21.76 -6.72
C ALA A 646 35.60 21.80 -6.42
N LEU A 647 36.45 21.60 -7.43
CA LEU A 647 37.91 21.46 -7.26
C LEU A 647 38.72 22.61 -7.85
N GLY A 648 38.12 23.49 -8.66
CA GLY A 648 38.84 24.57 -9.36
C GLY A 648 39.78 24.06 -10.44
N ILE A 649 39.48 22.91 -11.05
CA ILE A 649 40.27 22.36 -12.16
C ILE A 649 39.69 22.79 -13.50
N GLU A 650 40.55 23.05 -14.49
CA GLU A 650 40.13 23.44 -15.84
C GLU A 650 39.84 22.24 -16.75
N ASP A 651 40.51 21.12 -16.48
CA ASP A 651 40.41 19.91 -17.31
C ASP A 651 39.06 19.20 -17.12
N ASN A 652 38.55 18.63 -18.21
CA ASN A 652 37.37 17.77 -18.17
C ASN A 652 37.77 16.37 -17.67
N LEU A 653 37.04 15.83 -16.69
CA LEU A 653 37.21 14.43 -16.28
C LEU A 653 36.77 13.47 -17.40
N TYR A 654 35.66 13.77 -18.07
CA TYR A 654 35.13 12.98 -19.18
C TYR A 654 35.27 13.72 -20.49
N THR A 655 35.89 13.08 -21.48
CA THR A 655 36.02 13.58 -22.85
C THR A 655 35.28 12.66 -23.83
N PRO A 656 34.66 13.19 -24.89
CA PRO A 656 33.94 12.35 -25.86
C PRO A 656 34.85 11.37 -26.59
N GLN A 657 34.49 10.07 -26.61
CA GLN A 657 35.16 9.05 -27.41
C GLN A 657 34.37 8.78 -28.70
N PRO A 658 34.94 8.98 -29.90
CA PRO A 658 34.24 8.72 -31.15
C PRO A 658 34.06 7.22 -31.40
N VAL A 659 32.98 6.87 -32.10
CA VAL A 659 32.76 5.51 -32.61
C VAL A 659 33.87 5.17 -33.61
N ALA A 660 34.58 4.07 -33.36
CA ALA A 660 35.60 3.55 -34.26
C ALA A 660 34.99 2.72 -35.41
N LEU A 661 33.96 1.92 -35.09
CA LEU A 661 33.26 1.08 -36.08
C LEU A 661 31.77 0.98 -35.71
N ALA A 662 30.89 1.06 -36.71
CA ALA A 662 29.47 0.80 -36.55
C ALA A 662 29.05 -0.32 -37.50
N LYS A 663 28.33 -1.32 -36.98
CA LYS A 663 27.78 -2.45 -37.74
C LYS A 663 26.27 -2.47 -37.57
N TYR A 664 25.56 -2.71 -38.67
CA TYR A 664 24.09 -2.73 -38.70
C TYR A 664 23.62 -4.03 -39.35
N ASP A 665 22.63 -4.67 -38.75
CA ASP A 665 21.98 -5.88 -39.24
C ASP A 665 20.46 -5.65 -39.25
N ASN A 666 19.85 -5.74 -40.44
CA ASN A 666 18.44 -5.42 -40.70
C ASN A 666 18.00 -4.03 -40.17
N MET A 667 18.94 -3.07 -40.12
CA MET A 667 18.72 -1.76 -39.51
C MET A 667 19.30 -0.64 -40.36
N SER A 668 18.46 0.33 -40.69
CA SER A 668 18.89 1.60 -41.28
C SER A 668 19.09 2.62 -40.17
N VAL A 669 20.24 3.32 -40.18
CA VAL A 669 20.62 4.28 -39.14
C VAL A 669 20.97 5.62 -39.76
N SER A 670 20.37 6.69 -39.27
CA SER A 670 20.76 8.07 -39.59
C SER A 670 21.34 8.77 -38.36
N LYS A 671 22.51 9.38 -38.52
CA LYS A 671 23.18 10.14 -37.46
C LYS A 671 22.66 11.58 -37.47
N ALA A 672 21.92 11.98 -36.44
CA ALA A 672 21.41 13.34 -36.32
C ALA A 672 22.50 14.31 -35.82
N SER A 673 23.27 13.90 -34.81
CA SER A 673 24.41 14.66 -34.27
C SER A 673 25.38 13.72 -33.54
N PHE A 674 26.42 14.24 -32.89
CA PHE A 674 27.32 13.41 -32.08
C PHE A 674 26.53 12.70 -30.97
N GLY A 675 26.59 11.37 -30.92
CA GLY A 675 25.87 10.56 -29.92
C GLY A 675 24.36 10.38 -30.17
N ASN A 676 23.78 11.04 -31.19
CA ASN A 676 22.34 10.94 -31.48
C ASN A 676 22.09 10.23 -32.81
N TYR A 677 21.39 9.11 -32.74
CA TYR A 677 21.12 8.21 -33.85
C TYR A 677 19.62 7.90 -33.93
N ASN A 678 19.06 7.95 -35.14
CA ASN A 678 17.71 7.48 -35.43
C ASN A 678 17.81 6.14 -36.16
N PHE A 679 16.94 5.20 -35.77
CA PHE A 679 16.95 3.81 -36.24
C PHE A 679 15.62 3.47 -36.90
N SER A 680 15.64 2.72 -37.99
CA SER A 680 14.46 2.07 -38.56
C SER A 680 14.78 0.66 -39.01
N LYS A 681 13.90 -0.31 -38.72
CA LYS A 681 14.03 -1.66 -39.26
C LYS A 681 13.87 -1.62 -40.77
N GLU A 682 14.73 -2.34 -41.49
CA GLU A 682 14.60 -2.50 -42.94
C GLU A 682 13.50 -3.52 -43.27
N ASN A 683 13.44 -4.62 -42.52
CA ASN A 683 12.33 -5.57 -42.51
C ASN A 683 11.69 -5.63 -41.12
N ALA A 684 10.40 -5.32 -41.04
CA ALA A 684 9.64 -5.25 -39.79
C ALA A 684 9.48 -6.61 -39.10
N ASP A 685 9.48 -7.72 -39.86
CA ASP A 685 9.20 -9.07 -39.35
C ASP A 685 10.43 -9.75 -38.71
N ASN A 686 11.62 -9.19 -38.92
CA ASN A 686 12.88 -9.72 -38.39
C ASN A 686 13.39 -8.87 -37.22
N SER A 687 14.13 -9.50 -36.30
CA SER A 687 14.93 -8.78 -35.31
C SER A 687 15.96 -7.90 -36.02
N ALA A 688 16.28 -6.75 -35.44
CA ALA A 688 17.29 -5.85 -35.98
C ALA A 688 18.32 -5.48 -34.90
N LYS A 689 19.57 -5.30 -35.31
CA LYS A 689 20.68 -5.07 -34.38
C LYS A 689 21.61 -3.97 -34.90
N SER A 690 22.05 -3.10 -34.00
CA SER A 690 23.16 -2.18 -34.24
C SER A 690 24.24 -2.36 -33.18
N THR A 691 25.50 -2.39 -33.62
CA THR A 691 26.67 -2.49 -32.74
C THR A 691 27.62 -1.33 -33.03
N TYR A 692 27.99 -0.61 -31.97
CA TYR A 692 28.94 0.50 -32.00
C TYR A 692 30.18 0.15 -31.19
N SER A 693 31.33 0.07 -31.85
CA SER A 693 32.63 -0.24 -31.26
C SER A 693 33.42 1.04 -31.01
N PHE A 694 34.02 1.12 -29.84
CA PHE A 694 34.87 2.22 -29.40
C PHE A 694 36.27 1.67 -29.07
N ASN A 695 37.31 2.34 -29.55
CA ASN A 695 38.69 1.94 -29.23
C ASN A 695 38.98 2.27 -27.76
N CYS A 696 39.50 1.28 -27.03
CA CYS A 696 40.06 1.49 -25.71
C CYS A 696 41.40 2.23 -25.78
N MET A 697 41.80 2.87 -24.67
CA MET A 697 43.01 3.68 -24.59
C MET A 697 43.75 3.38 -23.28
N ASP A 698 45.09 3.37 -23.33
CA ASP A 698 45.91 3.07 -22.15
C ASP A 698 45.65 4.06 -21.02
N ASN A 699 45.41 3.54 -19.81
CA ASN A 699 45.08 4.31 -18.60
C ASN A 699 43.75 5.09 -18.62
N TYR A 700 42.89 4.88 -19.63
CA TYR A 700 41.55 5.45 -19.67
C TYR A 700 40.47 4.39 -19.53
N TYR A 701 39.33 4.79 -18.99
CA TYR A 701 38.16 3.95 -18.79
C TYR A 701 37.00 4.50 -19.58
N LEU A 702 36.29 3.64 -20.29
CA LEU A 702 35.15 4.05 -21.08
C LEU A 702 33.87 3.92 -20.25
N TYR A 703 33.05 4.96 -20.31
CA TYR A 703 31.70 4.99 -19.74
C TYR A 703 30.74 5.46 -20.82
N GLY A 704 29.59 4.81 -20.87
CA GLY A 704 28.54 5.09 -21.83
C GLY A 704 27.37 5.78 -21.17
N TYR A 705 26.62 6.51 -21.98
CA TYR A 705 25.35 7.11 -21.62
C TYR A 705 24.37 6.85 -22.77
N ALA A 706 23.17 6.38 -22.43
CA ALA A 706 22.12 6.18 -23.41
C ALA A 706 20.74 6.48 -22.83
N SER A 707 19.87 6.96 -23.71
CA SER A 707 18.44 7.19 -23.50
C SER A 707 17.73 6.88 -24.81
N SER A 708 16.63 6.15 -24.77
CA SER A 708 15.84 5.86 -25.97
C SER A 708 14.35 5.87 -25.65
N HIS A 709 13.52 6.23 -26.63
CA HIS A 709 12.07 6.10 -26.51
C HIS A 709 11.56 4.75 -27.06
N SER A 710 12.37 4.08 -27.88
CA SER A 710 11.93 2.91 -28.66
C SER A 710 12.75 1.64 -28.39
N CYS A 711 13.96 1.78 -27.84
CA CYS A 711 14.82 0.66 -27.50
C CYS A 711 14.77 0.40 -25.99
N ASN A 712 14.53 -0.85 -25.59
CA ASN A 712 14.38 -1.19 -24.18
C ASN A 712 15.72 -1.37 -23.48
N THR A 713 16.64 -2.10 -24.10
CA THR A 713 17.88 -2.53 -23.45
C THR A 713 19.09 -2.38 -24.35
N VAL A 714 20.24 -2.18 -23.73
CA VAL A 714 21.56 -2.18 -24.36
C VAL A 714 22.44 -3.22 -23.68
N GLN A 715 23.25 -3.92 -24.47
CA GLN A 715 24.31 -4.80 -23.98
C GLN A 715 25.67 -4.14 -24.24
N VAL A 716 26.55 -4.23 -23.24
CA VAL A 716 27.87 -3.59 -23.28
C VAL A 716 28.93 -4.64 -23.02
N GLN A 717 29.87 -4.78 -23.96
CA GLN A 717 30.98 -5.72 -23.87
C GLN A 717 32.31 -5.00 -23.99
N CYS A 718 33.31 -5.42 -23.23
CA CYS A 718 34.69 -4.95 -23.36
C CYS A 718 35.55 -6.16 -23.68
N ASP A 719 36.20 -6.15 -24.84
CA ASP A 719 37.02 -7.27 -25.32
C ASP A 719 36.29 -8.62 -25.31
N GLY A 720 35.00 -8.61 -25.64
CA GLY A 720 34.13 -9.79 -25.64
C GLY A 720 33.63 -10.25 -24.26
N LEU A 721 34.06 -9.61 -23.16
CA LEU A 721 33.52 -9.83 -21.82
C LEU A 721 32.35 -8.89 -21.54
N ASP A 722 31.31 -9.37 -20.86
CA ASP A 722 30.19 -8.51 -20.47
C ASP A 722 30.65 -7.50 -19.41
N ALA A 723 30.59 -6.21 -19.78
CA ALA A 723 30.85 -5.08 -18.89
C ALA A 723 29.58 -4.66 -18.15
N ASP A 724 28.46 -4.57 -18.88
CA ASP A 724 27.13 -4.37 -18.31
C ASP A 724 26.08 -5.05 -19.21
N SER A 725 25.33 -5.95 -18.62
CA SER A 725 24.26 -6.70 -19.29
C SER A 725 22.90 -6.16 -18.86
N SER A 726 22.05 -5.78 -19.82
CA SER A 726 20.66 -5.36 -19.61
C SER A 726 20.46 -3.93 -19.10
N VAL A 727 21.23 -2.98 -19.64
CA VAL A 727 21.02 -1.55 -19.37
C VAL A 727 19.65 -1.12 -19.90
N THR A 728 18.69 -0.88 -19.02
CA THR A 728 17.33 -0.46 -19.43
C THR A 728 17.28 1.04 -19.72
N ILE A 729 17.22 1.44 -20.99
CA ILE A 729 17.37 2.85 -21.43
C ILE A 729 16.05 3.51 -21.86
N ASN A 730 14.93 2.79 -21.79
CA ASN A 730 13.62 3.27 -22.28
C ASN A 730 12.92 4.27 -21.36
N LYS A 731 13.34 4.35 -20.10
CA LYS A 731 12.67 5.16 -19.07
C LYS A 731 13.48 6.36 -18.64
N TYR A 732 14.80 6.21 -18.56
CA TYR A 732 15.68 7.20 -18.01
C TYR A 732 16.96 7.28 -18.83
N PRO A 733 17.56 8.47 -18.90
CA PRO A 733 18.92 8.60 -19.34
C PRO A 733 19.89 8.08 -18.29
N ILE A 734 20.72 7.09 -18.63
CA ILE A 734 21.52 6.37 -17.61
C ILE A 734 22.96 6.15 -18.08
N VAL A 735 23.89 6.35 -17.14
CA VAL A 735 25.32 6.07 -17.29
C VAL A 735 25.63 4.62 -16.91
N PHE A 736 26.52 3.97 -17.66
CA PHE A 736 26.97 2.60 -17.46
C PHE A 736 28.46 2.45 -17.73
N PRO A 737 29.15 1.49 -17.09
CA PRO A 737 30.51 1.15 -17.46
C PRO A 737 30.57 0.50 -18.84
N MET A 738 31.62 0.80 -19.59
CA MET A 738 31.97 0.11 -20.83
C MET A 738 33.25 -0.72 -20.70
N GLY A 739 33.81 -0.77 -19.49
CA GLY A 739 34.92 -1.61 -19.11
C GLY A 739 36.29 -0.96 -19.15
N ASP A 740 37.30 -1.78 -18.83
CA ASP A 740 38.67 -1.39 -18.49
C ASP A 740 39.72 -1.81 -19.52
N GLY A 741 39.28 -2.11 -20.74
CA GLY A 741 40.14 -2.47 -21.86
C GLY A 741 41.24 -1.42 -22.10
N GLN A 742 42.40 -1.88 -22.54
CA GLN A 742 43.56 -1.06 -22.84
C GLN A 742 43.71 -0.87 -24.36
N SER A 743 44.75 -0.17 -24.81
CA SER A 743 45.01 0.02 -26.23
C SER A 743 45.07 -1.33 -26.96
N GLY A 744 44.29 -1.46 -28.04
CA GLY A 744 44.12 -2.70 -28.79
C GLY A 744 42.82 -3.46 -28.50
N ASN A 745 42.15 -3.19 -27.36
CA ASN A 745 40.82 -3.71 -27.08
C ASN A 745 39.72 -2.79 -27.65
N THR A 746 38.51 -3.33 -27.76
CA THR A 746 37.31 -2.57 -28.13
C THR A 746 36.21 -2.72 -27.09
N ALA A 747 35.50 -1.62 -26.84
CA ALA A 747 34.25 -1.65 -26.10
C ALA A 747 33.07 -1.55 -27.08
N ASP A 748 32.18 -2.54 -27.05
CA ASP A 748 31.06 -2.69 -27.96
C ASP A 748 29.74 -2.41 -27.26
N ILE A 749 28.97 -1.48 -27.81
CA ILE A 749 27.59 -1.21 -27.42
C ILE A 749 26.67 -1.85 -28.45
N THR A 750 25.87 -2.82 -28.04
CA THR A 750 24.88 -3.50 -28.88
C THR A 750 23.46 -3.10 -28.48
N ILE A 751 22.70 -2.63 -29.46
CA ILE A 751 21.27 -2.30 -29.34
C ILE A 751 20.50 -3.33 -30.16
N ASN A 752 19.63 -4.08 -29.48
CA ASN A 752 18.72 -5.03 -30.12
C ASN A 752 17.31 -4.42 -30.18
N VAL A 753 16.66 -4.55 -31.34
CA VAL A 753 15.28 -4.11 -31.58
C VAL A 753 14.50 -5.33 -32.05
N ASP A 754 13.73 -5.90 -31.13
CA ASP A 754 12.87 -7.06 -31.36
C ASP A 754 11.68 -6.72 -32.26
#